data_AF-A0A9P6Z2H7-F1
#
_entry.id   AF-A0A9P6Z2H7-F1
#
_cell.length_a   1.000
_cell.length_b   1.000
_cell.length_c   1.000
_cell.angle_alpha   90.00
_cell.angle_beta   90.00
_cell.angle_gamma   90.00
#
_symmetry.space_group_name_H-M   'P 1'
#
loop_
_entity.id
_entity.type
_entity.pdbx_description
1 polymer ?
#
loop_
_entity_poly.entity_id
_entity_poly.type
_entity_poly.pdbx_seq_one_letter_code
_entity_poly.pdbx_strand_id
1 'polypeptide(L)'
;MAKVAPPPSLDFGITAEQVAQITEEIIATELAVNDQIASLKPEEQTYENIVVPLARVSNELAGKTQLVSSLSQISPDAAIREASVAAETKVDQFYIEQSMRHDIYTVVQGYIAKTDLSTLDHEDARLLEKIEQSFRRNGLHLPQEKRDELKELRKRLSEVCIEFNKNWARESSTIKFTKDELEGLDNDFLGGLQQTEEDGVTKYILTMKYPVIKLCKNENTRKLYTIAYNSRNPENVVLLEQAIKLRKQAAKLLGFKNHAAFNLDIKMAKTVEAVDIFLNDLVKKLQAPGEKEIERLKQLKKNEKKDRGEEYDGELNSWDTSYYERMLLGTEYAVDQEEIKKYFSLESTIEKMLDIYEKVLGLHFVKVPAEKAVVWHPDVQLYECWDAVEDKGFSGYMYLDLFPRDNKYPHAACFPIQPSYIAQNGERIAPIAAMVANFTKPTADKPSLLKHDEVVTLFHELGHVMHHLCSRTKYARFHGTSVEGDFVEAPSQMLENWCYDPKSLKYLSAHFETGEPISDDIIQRIVKAKNVDAAILNLRQLFFGIYDMTLHTSEEESIDTSKLYNDLRKKITLINAPENTFGQAAFGHLMGGYDAGYYGYLWSKVFSSDMYYSKFEKNTLSPETGYLYRKEILEKGSSRDGMDSLKAFLGREPSSEAFMREDIGACLWGWALDLCILANCNIDSHSILQIQQDEKHSPLYTPIFYFSGILSIITGAWLFIYYYSYTPSTALVPYVLALGLLFWPGESLYKKDRIRFIRLLKRTFLSGIHAPVFFSDIILADMLTSVSNVFGDSFMATCVMLTGQPLSYFMDNTDNIYYKDIIVPFIICLPYLIRLKQCIAEYLDSKEQRHIYNALKYASSIPVIIFSAIQKKANIYILESGQVPNSWYLNEIHVFRFWVIFIFINSMYSFWWDISMDWNLITINTQSHTVHIRRQLYFSQPIYYILAVFIDFLLRITWSFKLSSHLLIRQLDASIFLLELMEVFRRWVWVMFRMENEWVKKVYSSLPSTLRLDRLDRKSASGLLSPIVEEEDLLPILN
;
A
#
# COMPACT_ATOMS: atom_id res chain seq x y z
N MET A 1 34.97 30.67 -17.49
CA MET A 1 33.98 31.74 -17.31
C MET A 1 32.89 31.20 -16.41
N ALA A 2 32.54 31.88 -15.32
CA ALA A 2 31.37 31.48 -14.54
C ALA A 2 30.16 31.56 -15.49
N LYS A 3 29.40 30.47 -15.63
CA LYS A 3 28.17 30.50 -16.43
C LYS A 3 27.20 31.43 -15.69
N VAL A 4 26.65 32.41 -16.39
CA VAL A 4 25.64 33.35 -15.84
C VAL A 4 24.28 32.83 -16.24
N ALA A 5 23.34 32.74 -15.30
CA ALA A 5 21.98 32.31 -15.63
C ALA A 5 21.33 33.30 -16.61
N PRO A 6 20.62 32.82 -17.65
CA PRO A 6 19.82 33.70 -18.50
C PRO A 6 18.69 34.31 -17.66
N PRO A 7 18.33 35.59 -17.81
CA PRO A 7 17.23 36.17 -17.04
C PRO A 7 15.94 35.35 -17.22
N PRO A 8 15.06 35.28 -16.19
CA PRO A 8 13.77 34.62 -16.33
C PRO A 8 13.01 35.16 -17.55
N SER A 9 12.40 34.27 -18.34
CA SER A 9 11.66 34.64 -19.56
C SER A 9 10.34 35.37 -19.27
N LEU A 10 9.90 35.38 -18.01
CA LEU A 10 8.64 35.96 -17.56
C LEU A 10 8.90 37.01 -16.49
N ASP A 11 8.14 38.11 -16.55
CA ASP A 11 8.17 39.17 -15.55
C ASP A 11 6.93 39.07 -14.66
N PHE A 12 7.16 38.89 -13.35
CA PHE A 12 6.10 38.84 -12.34
C PHE A 12 5.78 40.23 -11.75
N GLY A 13 6.53 41.27 -12.10
CA GLY A 13 6.31 42.66 -11.68
C GLY A 13 5.28 43.42 -12.52
N ILE A 14 4.40 42.72 -13.23
CA ILE A 14 3.44 43.30 -14.18
C ILE A 14 2.21 43.90 -13.49
N THR A 15 1.66 44.98 -14.06
CA THR A 15 0.43 45.62 -13.58
C THR A 15 -0.84 44.92 -14.08
N ALA A 16 -1.99 45.26 -13.49
CA ALA A 16 -3.30 44.76 -13.93
C ALA A 16 -3.58 45.09 -15.42
N GLU A 17 -3.16 46.26 -15.90
CA GLU A 17 -3.28 46.63 -17.31
C GLU A 17 -2.39 45.78 -18.21
N GLN A 18 -1.17 45.46 -17.77
CA GLN A 18 -0.26 44.60 -18.52
C GLN A 18 -0.78 43.15 -18.57
N VAL A 19 -1.42 42.64 -17.52
CA VAL A 19 -2.11 41.34 -17.54
C VAL A 19 -3.17 41.32 -18.65
N ALA A 20 -4.00 42.37 -18.73
CA ALA A 20 -5.01 42.48 -19.79
C ALA A 20 -4.38 42.60 -21.19
N GLN A 21 -3.30 43.37 -21.35
CA GLN A 21 -2.59 43.49 -22.63
C GLN A 21 -2.01 42.16 -23.09
N ILE A 22 -1.31 41.44 -22.21
CA ILE A 22 -0.71 40.13 -22.52
C ILE A 22 -1.81 39.14 -22.93
N THR A 23 -2.98 39.21 -22.30
CA THR A 23 -4.14 38.37 -22.64
C THR A 23 -4.62 38.62 -24.07
N GLU A 24 -4.79 39.89 -24.47
CA GLU A 24 -5.18 40.24 -25.84
C GLU A 24 -4.08 39.82 -26.85
N GLU A 25 -2.80 39.92 -26.49
CA GLU A 25 -1.69 39.45 -27.32
C GLU A 25 -1.70 37.93 -27.52
N ILE A 26 -1.96 37.14 -26.46
CA ILE A 26 -2.10 35.68 -26.55
C ILE A 26 -3.20 35.32 -27.55
N ILE A 27 -4.38 35.91 -27.37
CA ILE A 27 -5.56 35.65 -28.21
C ILE A 27 -5.29 36.04 -29.67
N ALA A 28 -4.78 37.25 -29.90
CA ALA A 28 -4.53 37.74 -31.25
C ALA A 28 -3.47 36.92 -31.99
N THR A 29 -2.40 36.50 -31.29
CA THR A 29 -1.31 35.73 -31.88
C THR A 29 -1.77 34.34 -32.30
N GLU A 30 -2.46 33.63 -31.41
CA GLU A 30 -2.94 32.28 -31.72
C GLU A 30 -4.04 32.29 -32.78
N LEU A 31 -4.95 33.26 -32.72
CA LEU A 31 -5.99 33.44 -33.74
C LEU A 31 -5.38 33.65 -35.13
N ALA A 32 -4.38 34.50 -35.25
CA ALA A 32 -3.72 34.78 -36.53
C ALA A 32 -3.06 33.53 -37.14
N VAL A 33 -2.38 32.73 -36.31
CA VAL A 33 -1.76 31.46 -36.75
C VAL A 33 -2.83 30.46 -37.18
N ASN A 34 -3.88 30.31 -36.37
CA ASN A 34 -4.99 29.41 -36.65
C ASN A 34 -5.74 29.78 -37.94
N ASP A 35 -5.99 31.07 -38.17
CA ASP A 35 -6.62 31.57 -39.40
C ASP A 35 -5.74 31.38 -40.63
N GLN A 36 -4.43 31.57 -40.50
CA GLN A 36 -3.48 31.27 -41.56
C GLN A 36 -3.56 29.79 -41.96
N ILE A 37 -3.53 28.88 -40.98
CA ILE A 37 -3.59 27.43 -41.24
C ILE A 37 -4.92 27.05 -41.88
N ALA A 38 -6.04 27.57 -41.37
CA ALA A 38 -7.37 27.30 -41.91
C ALA A 38 -7.51 27.75 -43.38
N SER A 39 -6.72 28.72 -43.82
CA SER A 39 -6.74 29.23 -45.20
C SER A 39 -5.93 28.41 -46.21
N LEU A 40 -5.14 27.42 -45.76
CA LEU A 40 -4.26 26.62 -46.62
C LEU A 40 -5.03 25.73 -47.60
N LYS A 41 -4.65 25.79 -48.87
CA LYS A 41 -5.22 24.92 -49.92
C LYS A 41 -4.63 23.51 -49.86
N PRO A 42 -5.34 22.47 -50.33
CA PRO A 42 -4.87 21.08 -50.28
C PRO A 42 -3.47 20.82 -50.86
N GLU A 43 -3.03 21.61 -51.84
CA GLU A 43 -1.71 21.55 -52.47
C GLU A 43 -0.59 22.26 -51.68
N GLU A 44 -0.93 23.12 -50.73
CA GLU A 44 -0.01 23.87 -49.86
C GLU A 44 0.21 23.19 -48.49
N GLN A 45 -0.60 22.17 -48.20
CA GLN A 45 -0.62 21.44 -46.93
C GLN A 45 0.62 20.57 -46.74
N THR A 46 1.48 20.98 -45.83
CA THR A 46 2.73 20.31 -45.44
C THR A 46 2.90 20.31 -43.93
N TYR A 47 3.83 19.51 -43.40
CA TYR A 47 4.17 19.51 -41.98
C TYR A 47 4.60 20.91 -41.52
N GLU A 48 5.43 21.57 -42.32
CA GLU A 48 6.06 22.87 -42.05
C GLU A 48 5.06 24.02 -42.04
N ASN A 49 3.97 23.92 -42.83
CA ASN A 49 2.95 24.97 -42.90
C ASN A 49 1.78 24.74 -41.94
N ILE A 50 1.63 23.54 -41.36
CA ILE A 50 0.50 23.18 -40.49
C ILE A 50 0.97 22.89 -39.06
N VAL A 51 1.79 21.85 -38.88
CA VAL A 51 2.12 21.32 -37.56
C VAL A 51 3.13 22.21 -36.86
N VAL A 52 4.16 22.65 -37.59
CA VAL A 52 5.21 23.52 -37.02
C VAL A 52 4.63 24.83 -36.48
N PRO A 53 3.75 25.57 -37.19
CA PRO A 53 3.17 26.79 -36.66
C PRO A 53 2.24 26.56 -35.45
N LEU A 54 1.43 25.48 -35.45
CA LEU A 54 0.60 25.11 -34.29
C LEU A 54 1.46 24.80 -33.05
N ALA A 55 2.52 24.01 -33.25
CA ALA A 55 3.43 23.66 -32.18
C ALA A 55 4.14 24.90 -31.63
N ARG A 56 4.62 25.77 -32.53
CA ARG A 56 5.37 26.97 -32.16
C ARG A 56 4.51 27.96 -31.39
N VAL A 57 3.29 28.25 -31.86
CA VAL A 57 2.42 29.21 -31.16
C VAL A 57 2.03 28.68 -29.78
N SER A 58 1.75 27.38 -29.65
CA SER A 58 1.51 26.74 -28.36
C SER A 58 2.73 26.83 -27.43
N ASN A 59 3.93 26.57 -27.94
CA ASN A 59 5.18 26.70 -27.19
C ASN A 59 5.40 28.13 -26.66
N GLU A 60 5.25 29.12 -27.52
CA GLU A 60 5.54 30.53 -27.21
C GLU A 60 4.53 31.14 -26.23
N LEU A 61 3.26 30.74 -26.32
CA LEU A 61 2.19 31.30 -25.50
C LEU A 61 2.02 30.60 -24.15
N ALA A 62 2.43 29.32 -24.01
CA ALA A 62 2.18 28.54 -22.78
C ALA A 62 2.62 29.26 -21.49
N GLY A 63 3.83 29.82 -21.47
CA GLY A 63 4.34 30.54 -20.28
C GLY A 63 3.61 31.86 -20.01
N LYS A 64 3.21 32.59 -21.05
CA LYS A 64 2.43 33.83 -20.91
C LYS A 64 1.03 33.54 -20.38
N THR A 65 0.37 32.51 -20.91
CA THR A 65 -0.94 32.04 -20.44
C THR A 65 -0.88 31.67 -18.96
N GLN A 66 0.13 30.92 -18.55
CA GLN A 66 0.27 30.51 -17.16
C GLN A 66 0.65 31.67 -16.23
N LEU A 67 1.43 32.65 -16.71
CA LEU A 67 1.70 33.89 -15.98
C LEU A 67 0.40 34.63 -15.67
N VAL A 68 -0.44 34.89 -16.69
CA VAL A 68 -1.66 35.67 -16.49
C VAL A 68 -2.73 34.92 -15.70
N SER A 69 -2.76 33.59 -15.70
CA SER A 69 -3.73 32.80 -14.93
C SER A 69 -3.30 32.55 -13.47
N SER A 70 -2.02 32.26 -13.22
CA SER A 70 -1.54 31.92 -11.87
C SER A 70 -1.58 33.10 -10.89
N LEU A 71 -1.54 34.34 -11.38
CA LEU A 71 -1.57 35.56 -10.57
C LEU A 71 -2.83 35.67 -9.70
N SER A 72 -3.97 35.11 -10.11
CA SER A 72 -5.21 35.06 -9.31
C SER A 72 -5.03 34.27 -8.01
N GLN A 73 -4.07 33.34 -8.00
CA GLN A 73 -3.80 32.42 -6.90
C GLN A 73 -2.58 32.81 -6.04
N ILE A 74 -1.71 33.68 -6.53
CA ILE A 74 -0.44 34.03 -5.86
C ILE A 74 -0.25 35.54 -5.63
N SER A 75 -0.90 36.43 -6.39
CA SER A 75 -0.65 37.86 -6.25
C SER A 75 -1.23 38.44 -4.95
N PRO A 76 -0.47 39.22 -4.17
CA PRO A 76 -1.01 39.95 -3.02
C PRO A 76 -1.92 41.12 -3.43
N ASP A 77 -1.80 41.63 -4.66
CA ASP A 77 -2.58 42.76 -5.16
C ASP A 77 -3.94 42.31 -5.69
N ALA A 78 -5.01 42.90 -5.16
CA ALA A 78 -6.39 42.61 -5.56
C ALA A 78 -6.68 42.96 -7.02
N ALA A 79 -6.17 44.10 -7.52
CA ALA A 79 -6.40 44.52 -8.90
C ALA A 79 -5.76 43.56 -9.90
N ILE A 80 -4.55 43.07 -9.58
CA ILE A 80 -3.87 42.04 -10.39
C ILE A 80 -4.65 40.72 -10.34
N ARG A 81 -5.13 40.29 -9.16
CA ARG A 81 -5.93 39.06 -9.06
C ARG A 81 -7.22 39.15 -9.87
N GLU A 82 -7.94 40.27 -9.79
CA GLU A 82 -9.17 40.50 -10.57
C GLU A 82 -8.89 40.51 -12.07
N ALA A 83 -7.82 41.18 -12.52
CA ALA A 83 -7.40 41.15 -13.92
C ALA A 83 -6.99 39.74 -14.37
N SER A 84 -6.33 38.97 -13.50
CA SER A 84 -5.94 37.58 -13.76
C SER A 84 -7.15 36.65 -13.90
N VAL A 85 -8.17 36.79 -13.04
CA VAL A 85 -9.44 36.04 -13.16
C VAL A 85 -10.15 36.39 -14.49
N ALA A 86 -10.15 37.67 -14.87
CA ALA A 86 -10.71 38.11 -16.14
C ALA A 86 -9.92 37.58 -17.34
N ALA A 87 -8.58 37.53 -17.23
CA ALA A 87 -7.69 36.95 -18.22
C ALA A 87 -7.95 35.46 -18.40
N GLU A 88 -7.96 34.69 -17.31
CA GLU A 88 -8.27 33.26 -17.29
C GLU A 88 -9.62 32.99 -17.97
N THR A 89 -10.66 33.74 -17.59
CA THR A 89 -11.99 33.61 -18.21
C THR A 89 -11.97 33.85 -19.73
N LYS A 90 -11.27 34.90 -20.19
CA LYS A 90 -11.15 35.22 -21.62
C LYS A 90 -10.36 34.17 -22.39
N VAL A 91 -9.22 33.74 -21.85
CA VAL A 91 -8.35 32.73 -22.47
C VAL A 91 -9.07 31.38 -22.56
N ASP A 92 -9.76 30.97 -21.49
CA ASP A 92 -10.54 29.73 -21.49
C ASP A 92 -11.65 29.75 -22.55
N GLN A 93 -12.39 30.87 -22.65
CA GLN A 93 -13.41 31.03 -23.69
C GLN A 93 -12.78 30.96 -25.09
N PHE A 94 -11.66 31.66 -25.29
CA PHE A 94 -10.94 31.63 -26.56
C PHE A 94 -10.46 30.22 -26.92
N TYR A 95 -9.84 29.49 -25.99
CA TYR A 95 -9.39 28.12 -26.21
C TYR A 95 -10.54 27.16 -26.48
N ILE A 96 -11.68 27.31 -25.82
CA ILE A 96 -12.89 26.55 -26.16
C ILE A 96 -13.27 26.82 -27.63
N GLU A 97 -13.31 28.07 -28.07
CA GLU A 97 -13.62 28.44 -29.45
C GLU A 97 -12.61 27.86 -30.45
N GLN A 98 -11.31 28.01 -30.20
CA GLN A 98 -10.25 27.46 -31.05
C GLN A 98 -10.28 25.94 -31.11
N SER A 99 -10.55 25.27 -29.98
CA SER A 99 -10.65 23.81 -29.90
C SER A 99 -11.79 23.22 -30.74
N MET A 100 -12.74 24.07 -31.16
CA MET A 100 -13.92 23.73 -31.96
C MET A 100 -13.79 24.17 -33.44
N ARG A 101 -12.62 24.64 -33.88
CA ARG A 101 -12.34 25.07 -35.27
C ARG A 101 -12.31 23.89 -36.25
N HIS A 102 -13.45 23.64 -36.89
CA HIS A 102 -13.60 22.54 -37.85
C HIS A 102 -12.77 22.72 -39.14
N ASP A 103 -12.52 23.96 -39.55
CA ASP A 103 -11.64 24.31 -40.66
C ASP A 103 -10.18 23.87 -40.41
N ILE A 104 -9.62 24.15 -39.23
CA ILE A 104 -8.29 23.67 -38.84
C ILE A 104 -8.27 22.14 -38.79
N TYR A 105 -9.28 21.53 -38.19
CA TYR A 105 -9.42 20.06 -38.19
C TYR A 105 -9.41 19.49 -39.62
N THR A 106 -10.15 20.10 -40.55
CA THR A 106 -10.21 19.65 -41.95
C THR A 106 -8.84 19.70 -42.62
N VAL A 107 -8.07 20.76 -42.38
CA VAL A 107 -6.70 20.91 -42.90
C VAL A 107 -5.77 19.86 -42.32
N VAL A 108 -5.77 19.67 -40.99
CA VAL A 108 -4.92 18.69 -40.31
C VAL A 108 -5.27 17.25 -40.72
N GLN A 109 -6.55 16.91 -40.84
CA GLN A 109 -6.99 15.60 -41.32
C GLN A 109 -6.60 15.36 -42.77
N GLY A 110 -6.73 16.38 -43.62
CA GLY A 110 -6.30 16.31 -45.02
C GLY A 110 -4.80 16.02 -45.17
N TYR A 111 -4.00 16.53 -44.24
CA TYR A 111 -2.57 16.23 -44.15
C TYR A 111 -2.29 14.82 -43.62
N ILE A 112 -2.91 14.44 -42.47
CA ILE A 112 -2.73 13.09 -41.87
C ILE A 112 -3.09 11.99 -42.87
N ALA A 113 -4.19 12.15 -43.62
CA ALA A 113 -4.64 11.15 -44.58
C ALA A 113 -3.67 10.89 -45.76
N LYS A 114 -2.72 11.79 -45.99
CA LYS A 114 -1.72 11.71 -47.08
C LYS A 114 -0.30 11.44 -46.59
N THR A 115 -0.10 11.35 -45.27
CA THR A 115 1.23 11.29 -44.64
C THR A 115 1.45 9.95 -43.96
N ASP A 116 2.60 9.34 -44.21
CA ASP A 116 3.06 8.20 -43.42
C ASP A 116 3.74 8.71 -42.14
N LEU A 117 3.04 8.61 -40.99
CA LEU A 117 3.53 9.09 -39.70
C LEU A 117 4.83 8.40 -39.25
N SER A 118 5.14 7.20 -39.77
CA SER A 118 6.38 6.50 -39.44
C SER A 118 7.63 7.17 -40.00
N THR A 119 7.47 8.13 -40.91
CA THR A 119 8.57 8.93 -41.48
C THR A 119 8.95 10.14 -40.63
N LEU A 120 8.14 10.49 -39.63
CA LEU A 120 8.39 11.61 -38.72
C LEU A 120 9.27 11.15 -37.54
N ASP A 121 9.96 12.11 -36.91
CA ASP A 121 10.59 11.85 -35.62
C ASP A 121 9.53 11.47 -34.57
N HIS A 122 9.93 10.69 -33.57
CA HIS A 122 9.00 10.14 -32.57
C HIS A 122 8.14 11.22 -31.89
N GLU A 123 8.73 12.35 -31.50
CA GLU A 123 7.99 13.42 -30.82
C GLU A 123 7.05 14.18 -31.77
N ASP A 124 7.41 14.24 -33.06
CA ASP A 124 6.61 14.88 -34.13
C ASP A 124 5.39 14.04 -34.49
N ALA A 125 5.57 12.73 -34.62
CA ALA A 125 4.47 11.78 -34.81
C ALA A 125 3.50 11.83 -33.62
N ARG A 126 4.03 11.78 -32.40
CA ARG A 126 3.22 11.87 -31.18
C ARG A 126 2.46 13.19 -31.06
N LEU A 127 3.08 14.31 -31.44
CA LEU A 127 2.38 15.61 -31.45
C LEU A 127 1.14 15.56 -32.36
N LEU A 128 1.27 15.01 -33.56
CA LEU A 128 0.16 14.85 -34.49
C LEU A 128 -0.92 13.92 -33.95
N GLU A 129 -0.54 12.77 -33.37
CA GLU A 129 -1.49 11.85 -32.72
C GLU A 129 -2.27 12.54 -31.60
N LYS A 130 -1.60 13.37 -30.79
CA LYS A 130 -2.24 14.08 -29.68
C LYS A 130 -3.12 15.24 -30.16
N ILE A 131 -2.74 15.91 -31.25
CA ILE A 131 -3.60 16.91 -31.91
C ILE A 131 -4.86 16.23 -32.47
N GLU A 132 -4.72 15.11 -33.19
CA GLU A 132 -5.84 14.31 -33.70
C GLU A 132 -6.74 13.85 -32.56
N GLN A 133 -6.17 13.27 -31.51
CA GLN A 133 -6.91 12.79 -30.35
C GLN A 133 -7.69 13.94 -29.70
N SER A 134 -7.11 15.14 -29.58
CA SER A 134 -7.82 16.32 -29.09
C SER A 134 -9.01 16.70 -29.98
N PHE A 135 -8.86 16.70 -31.30
CA PHE A 135 -9.96 16.99 -32.22
C PHE A 135 -11.08 15.95 -32.13
N ARG A 136 -10.73 14.67 -32.08
CA ARG A 136 -11.70 13.58 -31.90
C ARG A 136 -12.45 13.75 -30.59
N ARG A 137 -11.74 14.00 -29.49
CA ARG A 137 -12.33 14.24 -28.16
C ARG A 137 -13.16 15.51 -28.09
N ASN A 138 -12.92 16.50 -28.95
CA ASN A 138 -13.76 17.68 -29.11
C ASN A 138 -14.94 17.49 -30.07
N GLY A 139 -15.10 16.29 -30.63
CA GLY A 139 -16.21 15.95 -31.49
C GLY A 139 -16.12 16.54 -32.89
N LEU A 140 -14.95 17.02 -33.34
CA LEU A 140 -14.83 17.66 -34.66
C LEU A 140 -15.09 16.70 -35.83
N HIS A 141 -14.89 15.41 -35.60
CA HIS A 141 -15.24 14.33 -36.52
C HIS A 141 -16.77 14.11 -36.66
N LEU A 142 -17.59 14.62 -35.73
CA LEU A 142 -19.04 14.47 -35.75
C LEU A 142 -19.68 15.41 -36.77
N PRO A 143 -20.89 15.10 -37.30
CA PRO A 143 -21.66 16.04 -38.10
C PRO A 143 -21.97 17.35 -37.35
N GLN A 144 -22.16 18.46 -38.09
CA GLN A 144 -22.39 19.80 -37.51
C GLN A 144 -23.47 19.83 -36.42
N GLU A 145 -24.64 19.22 -36.68
CA GLU A 145 -25.74 19.15 -35.71
C GLU A 145 -25.31 18.53 -34.36
N LYS A 146 -24.52 17.45 -34.41
CA LYS A 146 -24.00 16.79 -33.21
C LYS A 146 -22.90 17.59 -32.52
N ARG A 147 -22.12 18.38 -33.27
CA ARG A 147 -21.15 19.31 -32.66
C ARG A 147 -21.84 20.43 -31.91
N ASP A 148 -22.93 20.97 -32.46
CA ASP A 148 -23.72 22.01 -31.80
C ASP A 148 -24.39 21.48 -30.52
N GLU A 149 -24.92 20.25 -30.56
CA GLU A 149 -25.42 19.55 -29.38
C GLU A 149 -24.31 19.37 -28.31
N LEU A 150 -23.12 18.92 -28.71
CA LEU A 150 -21.98 18.74 -27.79
C LEU A 150 -21.53 20.07 -27.17
N LYS A 151 -21.53 21.15 -27.95
CA LYS A 151 -21.15 22.49 -27.51
C LYS A 151 -22.08 22.98 -26.41
N GLU A 152 -23.39 22.84 -26.58
CA GLU A 152 -24.37 23.26 -25.57
C GLU A 152 -24.24 22.43 -24.28
N LEU A 153 -24.05 21.10 -24.40
CA LEU A 153 -23.81 20.23 -23.25
C LEU A 153 -22.58 20.64 -22.45
N ARG A 154 -21.47 20.93 -23.14
CA ARG A 154 -20.21 21.36 -22.50
C ARG A 154 -20.34 22.73 -21.85
N LYS A 155 -21.01 23.68 -22.50
CA LYS A 155 -21.28 25.00 -21.94
C LYS A 155 -22.05 24.86 -20.64
N ARG A 156 -23.15 24.09 -20.64
CA ARG A 156 -23.95 23.86 -19.45
C ARG A 156 -23.16 23.15 -18.35
N LEU A 157 -22.34 22.17 -18.71
CA LEU A 157 -21.47 21.47 -17.75
C LEU A 157 -20.49 22.44 -17.09
N SER A 158 -19.85 23.32 -17.87
CA SER A 158 -18.94 24.35 -17.36
C SER A 158 -19.64 25.30 -16.39
N GLU A 159 -20.84 25.79 -16.73
CA GLU A 159 -21.65 26.65 -15.84
C GLU A 159 -21.90 25.98 -14.48
N VAL A 160 -22.28 24.71 -14.50
CA VAL A 160 -22.58 23.92 -13.30
C VAL A 160 -21.33 23.67 -12.46
N CYS A 161 -20.18 23.35 -13.08
CA CYS A 161 -18.91 23.17 -12.37
C CYS A 161 -18.42 24.48 -11.72
N ILE A 162 -18.52 25.61 -12.44
CA ILE A 162 -18.15 26.92 -11.90
C ILE A 162 -19.02 27.28 -10.70
N GLU A 163 -20.33 27.07 -10.77
CA GLU A 163 -21.22 27.38 -9.65
C GLU A 163 -20.94 26.48 -8.44
N PHE A 164 -20.65 25.19 -8.67
CA PHE A 164 -20.24 24.27 -7.60
C PHE A 164 -19.00 24.78 -6.86
N ASN A 165 -17.96 25.19 -7.61
CA ASN A 165 -16.71 25.69 -7.04
C ASN A 165 -16.89 27.05 -6.36
N LYS A 166 -17.79 27.92 -6.86
CA LYS A 166 -18.13 29.18 -6.18
C LYS A 166 -18.79 28.96 -4.84
N ASN A 167 -19.72 28.02 -4.75
CA ASN A 167 -20.36 27.66 -3.48
C ASN A 167 -19.32 27.12 -2.50
N TRP A 168 -18.44 26.24 -2.95
CA TRP A 168 -17.33 25.72 -2.15
C TRP A 168 -16.37 26.81 -1.68
N ALA A 169 -15.99 27.77 -2.53
CA ALA A 169 -15.11 28.87 -2.15
C ALA A 169 -15.76 29.85 -1.15
N ARG A 170 -17.08 30.00 -1.17
CA ARG A 170 -17.86 30.82 -0.22
C ARG A 170 -18.19 30.11 1.09
N GLU A 171 -17.79 28.84 1.21
CA GLU A 171 -18.09 28.01 2.37
C GLU A 171 -17.54 28.65 3.65
N SER A 172 -18.48 29.08 4.49
CA SER A 172 -18.24 29.86 5.70
C SER A 172 -19.07 29.33 6.86
N SER A 173 -19.56 28.07 6.78
CA SER A 173 -20.35 27.47 7.84
C SER A 173 -19.61 27.51 9.15
N THR A 174 -20.35 27.92 10.18
CA THR A 174 -19.85 27.96 11.55
C THR A 174 -20.69 27.09 12.45
N ILE A 175 -20.06 26.53 13.47
CA ILE A 175 -20.73 25.84 14.57
C ILE A 175 -20.27 26.44 15.90
N LYS A 176 -21.14 26.43 16.91
CA LYS A 176 -20.90 27.09 18.18
C LYS A 176 -20.86 26.08 19.31
N PHE A 177 -19.87 26.19 20.17
CA PHE A 177 -19.71 25.34 21.35
C PHE A 177 -19.28 26.19 22.55
N THR A 178 -19.66 25.76 23.74
CA THR A 178 -19.15 26.31 25.01
C THR A 178 -17.68 25.94 25.23
N LYS A 179 -17.03 26.59 26.19
CA LYS A 179 -15.64 26.24 26.56
C LYS A 179 -15.51 24.78 27.00
N ASP A 180 -16.47 24.30 27.80
CA ASP A 180 -16.45 22.95 28.37
C ASP A 180 -16.65 21.89 27.27
N GLU A 181 -17.48 22.17 26.26
CA GLU A 181 -17.65 21.31 25.09
C GLU A 181 -16.39 21.20 24.22
N LEU A 182 -15.43 22.13 24.36
CA LEU A 182 -14.18 22.19 23.59
C LEU A 182 -12.98 21.64 24.37
N GLU A 183 -13.22 20.85 25.42
CA GLU A 183 -12.15 20.22 26.20
C GLU A 183 -11.13 19.48 25.30
N GLY A 184 -9.84 19.77 25.49
CA GLY A 184 -8.75 19.19 24.71
C GLY A 184 -8.14 20.15 23.68
N LEU A 185 -8.84 21.22 23.32
CA LEU A 185 -8.26 22.35 22.59
C LEU A 185 -7.52 23.27 23.57
N ASP A 186 -6.37 23.81 23.16
CA ASP A 186 -5.54 24.66 24.00
C ASP A 186 -6.18 26.06 24.23
N ASN A 187 -5.90 26.66 25.38
CA ASN A 187 -6.50 27.96 25.73
C ASN A 187 -6.07 29.09 24.80
N ASP A 188 -4.87 28.99 24.20
CA ASP A 188 -4.35 30.01 23.28
C ASP A 188 -5.15 29.98 21.96
N PHE A 189 -5.42 28.79 21.43
CA PHE A 189 -6.31 28.55 20.30
C PHE A 189 -7.71 29.10 20.60
N LEU A 190 -8.28 28.78 21.77
CA LEU A 190 -9.60 29.30 22.17
C LEU A 190 -9.62 30.82 22.29
N GLY A 191 -8.54 31.43 22.79
CA GLY A 191 -8.40 32.89 22.91
C GLY A 191 -8.39 33.63 21.56
N GLY A 192 -8.03 32.94 20.47
CA GLY A 192 -8.06 33.47 19.11
C GLY A 192 -9.41 33.35 18.40
N LEU A 193 -10.40 32.65 18.97
CA LEU A 193 -11.70 32.45 18.33
C LEU A 193 -12.67 33.60 18.65
N GLN A 194 -13.55 33.88 17.69
CA GLN A 194 -14.68 34.77 17.93
C GLN A 194 -15.65 34.16 18.94
N GLN A 195 -16.20 35.00 19.81
CA GLN A 195 -17.15 34.61 20.86
C GLN A 195 -18.50 35.26 20.63
N THR A 196 -19.56 34.60 21.10
CA THR A 196 -20.92 35.14 21.13
C THR A 196 -21.59 34.75 22.44
N GLU A 197 -22.50 35.58 22.92
CA GLU A 197 -23.38 35.26 24.05
C GLU A 197 -24.69 34.69 23.51
N GLU A 198 -25.07 33.49 23.96
CA GLU A 198 -26.36 32.86 23.69
C GLU A 198 -26.95 32.34 25.00
N ASP A 199 -28.17 32.76 25.33
CA ASP A 199 -28.87 32.40 26.58
C ASP A 199 -28.06 32.66 27.86
N GLY A 200 -27.19 33.67 27.84
CA GLY A 200 -26.31 34.02 28.97
C GLY A 200 -25.08 33.12 29.11
N VAL A 201 -24.74 32.35 28.07
CA VAL A 201 -23.57 31.49 28.02
C VAL A 201 -22.67 31.89 26.85
N THR A 202 -21.39 32.14 27.14
CA THR A 202 -20.37 32.40 26.12
C THR A 202 -20.11 31.15 25.29
N LYS A 203 -20.27 31.26 23.97
CA LYS A 203 -19.93 30.23 22.98
C LYS A 203 -18.84 30.72 22.04
N TYR A 204 -17.96 29.80 21.65
CA TYR A 204 -16.89 30.00 20.68
C TYR A 204 -17.40 29.60 19.29
N ILE A 205 -17.13 30.44 18.30
CA ILE A 205 -17.54 30.23 16.91
C ILE A 205 -16.41 29.50 16.18
N LEU A 206 -16.67 28.27 15.73
CA LEU A 206 -15.73 27.44 15.00
C LEU A 206 -16.12 27.34 13.53
N THR A 207 -15.13 27.56 12.66
CA THR A 207 -15.24 27.27 11.23
C THR A 207 -14.87 25.81 10.95
N MET A 208 -15.09 25.38 9.72
CA MET A 208 -14.83 24.01 9.26
C MET A 208 -13.34 23.75 8.93
N LYS A 209 -12.44 24.65 9.33
CA LYS A 209 -10.98 24.60 9.08
C LYS A 209 -10.15 24.17 10.29
N TYR A 210 -10.77 23.98 11.46
CA TYR A 210 -10.08 23.77 12.72
C TYR A 210 -9.91 22.28 13.06
N PRO A 211 -8.82 21.88 13.76
CA PRO A 211 -8.52 20.47 14.07
C PRO A 211 -9.37 19.86 15.20
N VAL A 212 -10.66 20.20 15.28
CA VAL A 212 -11.59 19.80 16.36
C VAL A 212 -11.70 18.28 16.48
N ILE A 213 -11.84 17.58 15.34
CA ILE A 213 -12.01 16.12 15.30
C ILE A 213 -10.78 15.40 15.89
N LYS A 214 -9.58 15.96 15.75
CA LYS A 214 -8.32 15.34 16.19
C LYS A 214 -8.03 15.60 17.68
N LEU A 215 -8.43 16.76 18.21
CA LEU A 215 -8.01 17.26 19.52
C LEU A 215 -9.11 17.24 20.59
N CYS A 216 -10.37 17.49 20.20
CA CYS A 216 -11.46 17.62 21.17
C CYS A 216 -11.79 16.26 21.82
N LYS A 217 -11.77 16.22 23.16
CA LYS A 217 -12.08 15.03 23.95
C LYS A 217 -13.58 14.74 24.03
N ASN A 218 -14.43 15.76 23.86
CA ASN A 218 -15.88 15.59 23.89
C ASN A 218 -16.37 14.94 22.59
N GLU A 219 -16.81 13.68 22.69
CA GLU A 219 -17.28 12.90 21.54
C GLU A 219 -18.51 13.53 20.87
N ASN A 220 -19.43 14.13 21.63
CA ASN A 220 -20.61 14.78 21.05
C ASN A 220 -20.20 16.02 20.24
N THR A 221 -19.22 16.80 20.72
CA THR A 221 -18.63 17.92 19.96
C THR A 221 -18.00 17.42 18.67
N ARG A 222 -17.19 16.35 18.70
CA ARG A 222 -16.61 15.76 17.49
C ARG A 222 -17.68 15.27 16.51
N LYS A 223 -18.75 14.65 17.02
CA LYS A 223 -19.90 14.17 16.23
C LYS A 223 -20.63 15.32 15.54
N LEU A 224 -21.05 16.35 16.29
CA LEU A 224 -21.75 17.52 15.75
C LEU A 224 -20.89 18.28 14.75
N TYR A 225 -19.59 18.43 15.03
CA TYR A 225 -18.64 19.02 14.09
C TYR A 225 -18.52 18.20 12.80
N THR A 226 -18.45 16.86 12.90
CA THR A 226 -18.37 15.96 11.75
C THR A 226 -19.65 15.98 10.91
N ILE A 227 -20.82 16.09 11.54
CA ILE A 227 -22.11 16.27 10.84
C ILE A 227 -22.09 17.60 10.08
N ALA A 228 -21.75 18.71 10.75
CA ALA A 228 -21.67 20.02 10.10
C ALA A 228 -20.68 20.02 8.93
N TYR A 229 -19.50 19.42 9.12
CA TYR A 229 -18.46 19.32 8.09
C TYR A 229 -18.89 18.53 6.85
N ASN A 230 -19.59 17.40 7.05
CA ASN A 230 -20.11 16.57 5.95
C ASN A 230 -21.44 17.08 5.38
N SER A 231 -21.98 18.15 5.94
CA SER A 231 -23.22 18.81 5.50
C SER A 231 -22.97 20.25 5.04
N ARG A 232 -21.78 20.51 4.48
CA ARG A 232 -21.44 21.78 3.83
C ARG A 232 -21.95 21.81 2.39
N ASN A 233 -22.29 23.00 1.91
CA ASN A 233 -22.75 23.23 0.54
C ASN A 233 -23.89 22.31 0.05
N PRO A 234 -25.03 22.16 0.77
CA PRO A 234 -26.13 21.30 0.31
C PRO A 234 -26.61 21.60 -1.13
N GLU A 235 -26.53 22.86 -1.54
CA GLU A 235 -26.84 23.33 -2.89
C GLU A 235 -26.02 22.64 -3.99
N ASN A 236 -24.82 22.15 -3.66
CA ASN A 236 -23.92 21.48 -4.60
C ASN A 236 -24.35 20.05 -4.98
N VAL A 237 -25.26 19.42 -4.21
CA VAL A 237 -25.78 18.08 -4.54
C VAL A 237 -26.47 18.09 -5.90
N VAL A 238 -27.37 19.07 -6.11
CA VAL A 238 -28.13 19.20 -7.36
C VAL A 238 -27.21 19.55 -8.54
N LEU A 239 -26.16 20.34 -8.30
CA LEU A 239 -25.18 20.68 -9.32
C LEU A 239 -24.37 19.45 -9.74
N LEU A 240 -23.94 18.61 -8.80
CA LEU A 240 -23.25 17.36 -9.10
C LEU A 240 -24.13 16.42 -9.95
N GLU A 241 -25.40 16.26 -9.59
CA GLU A 241 -26.36 15.42 -10.33
C GLU A 241 -26.57 15.94 -11.77
N GLN A 242 -26.68 17.25 -11.95
CA GLN A 242 -26.72 17.86 -13.29
C GLN A 242 -25.44 17.58 -14.08
N ALA A 243 -24.26 17.73 -13.45
CA ALA A 243 -22.98 17.50 -14.10
C ALA A 243 -22.82 16.04 -14.57
N ILE A 244 -23.20 15.07 -13.75
CA ILE A 244 -23.16 13.63 -14.11
C ILE A 244 -24.03 13.36 -15.34
N LYS A 245 -25.24 13.92 -15.39
CA LYS A 245 -26.14 13.77 -16.54
C LYS A 245 -25.54 14.36 -17.82
N LEU A 246 -25.01 15.58 -17.74
CA LEU A 246 -24.39 16.27 -18.88
C LEU A 246 -23.17 15.52 -19.40
N ARG A 247 -22.32 15.03 -18.49
CA ARG A 247 -21.15 14.17 -18.79
C ARG A 247 -21.55 12.90 -19.52
N LYS A 248 -22.58 12.20 -19.03
CA LYS A 248 -23.14 10.99 -19.68
C LYS A 248 -23.62 11.27 -21.10
N GLN A 249 -24.35 12.36 -21.31
CA GLN A 249 -24.85 12.77 -22.63
C GLN A 249 -23.69 13.10 -23.58
N ALA A 250 -22.72 13.89 -23.12
CA ALA A 250 -21.55 14.28 -23.91
C ALA A 250 -20.69 13.07 -24.30
N ALA A 251 -20.44 12.13 -23.37
CA ALA A 251 -19.67 10.93 -23.63
C ALA A 251 -20.33 10.02 -24.69
N LYS A 252 -21.65 9.80 -24.59
CA LYS A 252 -22.41 9.03 -25.58
C LYS A 252 -22.36 9.67 -26.98
N LEU A 253 -22.47 10.99 -27.04
CA LEU A 253 -22.42 11.75 -28.29
C LEU A 253 -21.05 11.63 -28.97
N LEU A 254 -19.98 11.53 -28.17
CA LEU A 254 -18.60 11.29 -28.62
C LEU A 254 -18.28 9.81 -28.91
N GLY A 255 -19.26 8.91 -28.79
CA GLY A 255 -19.09 7.47 -29.07
C GLY A 255 -18.50 6.65 -27.93
N PHE A 256 -18.38 7.20 -26.72
CA PHE A 256 -17.92 6.47 -25.53
C PHE A 256 -19.11 5.86 -24.77
N LYS A 257 -18.88 4.69 -24.15
CA LYS A 257 -19.92 3.98 -23.37
C LYS A 257 -20.43 4.84 -22.21
N ASN A 258 -19.52 5.51 -21.51
CA ASN A 258 -19.79 6.37 -20.36
C ASN A 258 -18.67 7.41 -20.20
N HIS A 259 -18.84 8.32 -19.23
CA HIS A 259 -17.89 9.40 -19.00
C HIS A 259 -16.54 8.90 -18.51
N ALA A 260 -16.52 7.84 -17.70
CA ALA A 260 -15.28 7.23 -17.26
C ALA A 260 -14.45 6.69 -18.44
N ALA A 261 -15.05 5.98 -19.39
CA ALA A 261 -14.37 5.52 -20.60
C ALA A 261 -13.82 6.68 -21.44
N PHE A 262 -14.55 7.80 -21.52
CA PHE A 262 -14.06 9.02 -22.15
C PHE A 262 -12.83 9.58 -21.42
N ASN A 263 -12.82 9.63 -20.10
CA ASN A 263 -11.67 10.16 -19.36
C ASN A 263 -10.47 9.20 -19.40
N LEU A 264 -10.68 7.90 -19.33
CA LEU A 264 -9.61 6.88 -19.30
C LEU A 264 -8.86 6.71 -20.63
N ASP A 265 -9.46 7.10 -21.76
CA ASP A 265 -8.84 7.07 -23.11
C ASP A 265 -7.48 7.80 -23.20
N ILE A 266 -7.25 8.78 -22.31
CA ILE A 266 -5.99 9.54 -22.21
C ILE A 266 -5.18 9.22 -20.95
N LYS A 267 -5.66 8.30 -20.11
CA LYS A 267 -4.99 7.91 -18.86
C LYS A 267 -4.10 6.69 -19.11
N MET A 268 -3.25 6.37 -18.15
CA MET A 268 -2.39 5.19 -18.17
C MET A 268 -3.21 3.89 -18.02
N ALA A 269 -4.29 3.90 -17.24
CA ALA A 269 -5.13 2.73 -17.01
C ALA A 269 -5.96 2.30 -18.23
N LYS A 270 -6.23 3.21 -19.18
CA LYS A 270 -6.96 3.02 -20.46
C LYS A 270 -8.43 2.59 -20.38
N THR A 271 -8.82 1.70 -19.47
CA THR A 271 -10.16 1.08 -19.45
C THR A 271 -10.81 1.08 -18.06
N VAL A 272 -12.14 1.12 -18.04
CA VAL A 272 -12.93 1.06 -16.79
C VAL A 272 -12.69 -0.26 -16.09
N GLU A 273 -12.61 -1.36 -16.85
CA GLU A 273 -12.38 -2.70 -16.33
C GLU A 273 -11.04 -2.81 -15.60
N ALA A 274 -9.98 -2.17 -16.11
CA ALA A 274 -8.67 -2.18 -15.45
C ALA A 274 -8.73 -1.46 -14.09
N VAL A 275 -9.41 -0.31 -14.04
CA VAL A 275 -9.59 0.47 -12.80
C VAL A 275 -10.47 -0.29 -11.80
N ASP A 276 -11.57 -0.90 -12.25
CA ASP A 276 -12.46 -1.68 -11.39
C ASP A 276 -11.76 -2.90 -10.80
N ILE A 277 -10.97 -3.62 -11.59
CA ILE A 277 -10.17 -4.76 -11.11
C ILE A 277 -9.18 -4.26 -10.05
N PHE A 278 -8.46 -3.16 -10.33
CA PHE A 278 -7.49 -2.58 -9.42
C PHE A 278 -8.11 -2.16 -8.07
N LEU A 279 -9.17 -1.37 -8.10
CA LEU A 279 -9.82 -0.86 -6.89
C LEU A 279 -10.43 -2.00 -6.06
N ASN A 280 -11.15 -2.94 -6.70
CA ASN A 280 -11.80 -4.03 -5.98
C ASN A 280 -10.80 -5.05 -5.41
N ASP A 281 -9.69 -5.33 -6.11
CA ASP A 281 -8.61 -6.18 -5.59
C ASP A 281 -7.98 -5.58 -4.34
N LEU A 282 -7.70 -4.26 -4.35
CA LEU A 282 -7.17 -3.56 -3.17
C LEU A 282 -8.17 -3.54 -2.01
N VAL A 283 -9.46 -3.28 -2.26
CA VAL A 283 -10.50 -3.36 -1.20
C VAL A 283 -10.48 -4.74 -0.56
N LYS A 284 -10.49 -5.80 -1.37
CA LYS A 284 -10.49 -7.19 -0.88
C LYS A 284 -9.26 -7.50 -0.03
N LYS A 285 -8.07 -7.00 -0.43
CA LYS A 285 -6.80 -7.21 0.28
C LYS A 285 -6.72 -6.42 1.59
N LEU A 286 -7.29 -5.21 1.62
CA LEU A 286 -7.22 -4.31 2.78
C LEU A 286 -8.36 -4.49 3.78
N GLN A 287 -9.43 -5.22 3.44
CA GLN A 287 -10.56 -5.42 4.33
C GLN A 287 -10.16 -6.05 5.68
N ALA A 288 -9.49 -7.22 5.67
CA ALA A 288 -9.10 -7.88 6.90
C ALA A 288 -8.05 -7.12 7.74
N PRO A 289 -7.01 -6.49 7.13
CA PRO A 289 -6.16 -5.53 7.85
C PRO A 289 -6.94 -4.35 8.45
N GLY A 290 -7.86 -3.75 7.69
CA GLY A 290 -8.70 -2.64 8.16
C GLY A 290 -9.59 -3.01 9.33
N GLU A 291 -10.19 -4.20 9.34
CA GLU A 291 -10.97 -4.72 10.48
C GLU A 291 -10.11 -4.83 11.75
N LYS A 292 -8.84 -5.25 11.62
CA LYS A 292 -7.90 -5.33 12.76
C LYS A 292 -7.52 -3.96 13.30
N GLU A 293 -7.24 -3.00 12.41
CA GLU A 293 -6.94 -1.62 12.79
C GLU A 293 -8.15 -0.97 13.49
N ILE A 294 -9.36 -1.16 12.97
CA ILE A 294 -10.60 -0.69 13.61
C ILE A 294 -10.77 -1.29 14.99
N GLU A 295 -10.55 -2.58 15.17
CA GLU A 295 -10.67 -3.22 16.49
C GLU A 295 -9.65 -2.68 17.49
N ARG A 296 -8.43 -2.35 17.03
CA ARG A 296 -7.42 -1.67 17.86
C ARG A 296 -7.92 -0.29 18.32
N LEU A 297 -8.46 0.51 17.41
CA LEU A 297 -9.04 1.82 17.75
C LEU A 297 -10.26 1.70 18.67
N LYS A 298 -11.11 0.68 18.48
CA LYS A 298 -12.23 0.33 19.38
C LYS A 298 -11.72 0.03 20.79
N GLN A 299 -10.63 -0.72 20.93
CA GLN A 299 -10.03 -1.03 22.22
C GLN A 299 -9.47 0.23 22.91
N LEU A 300 -8.88 1.17 22.17
CA LEU A 300 -8.46 2.47 22.70
C LEU A 300 -9.67 3.30 23.19
N LYS A 301 -10.74 3.38 22.39
CA LYS A 301 -12.00 4.03 22.78
C LYS A 301 -12.58 3.45 24.06
N LYS A 302 -12.64 2.12 24.15
CA LYS A 302 -13.12 1.41 25.34
C LYS A 302 -12.32 1.75 26.60
N ASN A 303 -10.99 1.81 26.48
CA ASN A 303 -10.11 2.13 27.61
C ASN A 303 -10.31 3.58 28.06
N GLU A 304 -10.32 4.55 27.14
CA GLU A 304 -10.54 5.96 27.47
C GLU A 304 -11.91 6.18 28.13
N LYS A 305 -12.98 5.57 27.58
CA LYS A 305 -14.33 5.65 28.17
C LYS A 305 -14.38 5.10 29.59
N LYS A 306 -13.73 3.95 29.81
CA LYS A 306 -13.61 3.36 31.14
C LYS A 306 -12.88 4.28 32.11
N ASP A 307 -11.77 4.89 31.70
CA ASP A 307 -10.97 5.79 32.54
C ASP A 307 -11.74 7.07 32.90
N ARG A 308 -12.66 7.51 32.03
CA ARG A 308 -13.55 8.65 32.25
C ARG A 308 -14.85 8.32 32.98
N GLY A 309 -15.11 7.04 33.26
CA GLY A 309 -16.39 6.59 33.83
C GLY A 309 -17.58 6.74 32.89
N GLU A 310 -17.34 6.76 31.58
CA GLU A 310 -18.36 6.88 30.53
C GLU A 310 -18.73 5.50 29.96
N GLU A 311 -19.97 5.34 29.48
CA GLU A 311 -20.39 4.11 28.78
C GLU A 311 -19.70 3.98 27.40
N TYR A 312 -19.32 2.76 27.06
CA TYR A 312 -18.78 2.41 25.74
C TYR A 312 -19.85 1.67 24.92
N ASP A 313 -20.19 2.22 23.76
CA ASP A 313 -21.25 1.74 22.86
C ASP A 313 -20.84 0.56 21.96
N GLY A 314 -19.56 0.16 21.97
CA GLY A 314 -19.06 -0.93 21.12
C GLY A 314 -18.67 -0.50 19.71
N GLU A 315 -18.79 0.80 19.38
CA GLU A 315 -18.67 1.29 18.01
C GLU A 315 -17.54 2.29 17.81
N LEU A 316 -16.95 2.26 16.61
CA LEU A 316 -16.00 3.27 16.14
C LEU A 316 -16.69 4.06 15.02
N ASN A 317 -16.86 5.35 15.25
CA ASN A 317 -17.52 6.23 14.30
C ASN A 317 -16.50 7.11 13.57
N SER A 318 -16.93 7.70 12.46
CA SER A 318 -16.11 8.62 11.66
C SER A 318 -15.54 9.82 12.43
N TRP A 319 -16.22 10.26 13.50
CA TRP A 319 -15.77 11.35 14.37
C TRP A 319 -14.77 10.89 15.45
N ASP A 320 -14.46 9.59 15.51
CA ASP A 320 -13.55 9.00 16.48
C ASP A 320 -12.16 8.71 15.88
N THR A 321 -12.09 8.46 14.57
CA THR A 321 -10.88 7.91 13.92
C THR A 321 -9.64 8.77 14.15
N SER A 322 -9.67 10.06 13.77
CA SER A 322 -8.50 10.94 13.92
C SER A 322 -8.14 11.24 15.38
N TYR A 323 -9.10 11.14 16.30
CA TYR A 323 -8.85 11.31 17.73
C TYR A 323 -8.09 10.10 18.30
N TYR A 324 -8.54 8.88 18.00
CA TYR A 324 -7.88 7.67 18.49
C TYR A 324 -6.60 7.32 17.73
N GLU A 325 -6.47 7.68 16.45
CA GLU A 325 -5.21 7.62 15.71
C GLU A 325 -4.15 8.51 16.38
N ARG A 326 -4.49 9.76 16.73
CA ARG A 326 -3.59 10.64 17.49
C ARG A 326 -3.21 10.03 18.84
N MET A 327 -4.19 9.47 19.57
CA MET A 327 -3.90 8.79 20.83
C MET A 327 -2.96 7.61 20.63
N LEU A 328 -3.23 6.77 19.63
CA LEU A 328 -2.43 5.59 19.29
C LEU A 328 -0.98 5.96 19.00
N LEU A 329 -0.76 6.97 18.15
CA LEU A 329 0.56 7.48 17.83
C LEU A 329 1.30 7.99 19.07
N GLY A 330 0.59 8.69 19.97
CA GLY A 330 1.15 9.22 21.20
C GLY A 330 1.46 8.15 22.26
N THR A 331 0.59 7.15 22.43
CA THR A 331 0.72 6.16 23.51
C THR A 331 1.54 4.94 23.12
N GLU A 332 1.31 4.37 21.94
CA GLU A 332 1.91 3.09 21.53
C GLU A 332 3.16 3.26 20.67
N TYR A 333 3.27 4.39 19.95
CA TYR A 333 4.43 4.70 19.11
C TYR A 333 5.30 5.81 19.70
N ALA A 334 4.84 6.47 20.76
CA ALA A 334 5.52 7.58 21.41
C ALA A 334 5.98 8.67 20.41
N VAL A 335 5.19 8.92 19.36
CA VAL A 335 5.49 9.94 18.35
C VAL A 335 4.94 11.28 18.82
N ASP A 336 5.82 12.15 19.32
CA ASP A 336 5.49 13.53 19.68
C ASP A 336 5.87 14.48 18.52
N GLN A 337 4.87 14.96 17.79
CA GLN A 337 5.07 15.88 16.67
C GLN A 337 5.61 17.25 17.13
N GLU A 338 5.35 17.67 18.37
CA GLU A 338 5.88 18.91 18.94
C GLU A 338 7.36 18.79 19.33
N GLU A 339 7.81 17.58 19.70
CA GLU A 339 9.22 17.25 19.84
C GLU A 339 9.91 17.18 18.46
N ILE A 340 9.32 16.43 17.52
CA ILE A 340 9.89 16.15 16.21
C ILE A 340 10.09 17.43 15.39
N LYS A 341 9.12 18.35 15.39
CA LYS A 341 9.19 19.56 14.57
C LYS A 341 10.39 20.47 14.89
N LYS A 342 10.94 20.37 16.11
CA LYS A 342 12.14 21.13 16.52
C LYS A 342 13.37 20.79 15.68
N TYR A 343 13.38 19.63 15.03
CA TYR A 343 14.47 19.16 14.19
C TYR A 343 14.30 19.50 12.70
N PHE A 344 13.21 20.15 12.31
CA PHE A 344 12.90 20.47 10.92
C PHE A 344 12.59 21.96 10.77
N SER A 345 13.61 22.80 10.93
CA SER A 345 13.47 24.19 10.51
C SER A 345 13.33 24.26 8.99
N LEU A 346 12.39 25.06 8.50
CA LEU A 346 12.03 25.11 7.07
C LEU A 346 13.25 25.38 6.19
N GLU A 347 14.06 26.37 6.53
CA GLU A 347 15.24 26.77 5.74
C GLU A 347 16.28 25.64 5.66
N SER A 348 16.69 25.06 6.80
CA SER A 348 17.66 23.96 6.80
C SER A 348 17.10 22.72 6.11
N THR A 349 15.80 22.45 6.26
CA THR A 349 15.15 21.31 5.61
C THR A 349 15.18 21.46 4.09
N ILE A 350 14.88 22.64 3.55
CA ILE A 350 14.95 22.92 2.10
C ILE A 350 16.39 22.72 1.60
N GLU A 351 17.38 23.33 2.24
CA GLU A 351 18.79 23.21 1.84
C GLU A 351 19.20 21.74 1.74
N LYS A 352 18.89 20.95 2.77
CA LYS A 352 19.24 19.51 2.80
C LYS A 352 18.45 18.68 1.80
N MET A 353 17.19 19.02 1.51
CA MET A 353 16.43 18.37 0.45
C MET A 353 17.04 18.67 -0.92
N LEU A 354 17.42 19.93 -1.16
CA LEU A 354 18.10 20.33 -2.39
C LEU A 354 19.45 19.62 -2.54
N ASP A 355 20.25 19.48 -1.47
CA ASP A 355 21.48 18.67 -1.49
C ASP A 355 21.24 17.21 -1.91
N ILE A 356 20.15 16.60 -1.42
CA ILE A 356 19.76 15.25 -1.85
C ILE A 356 19.46 15.25 -3.34
N TYR A 357 18.68 16.21 -3.84
CA TYR A 357 18.39 16.33 -5.27
C TYR A 357 19.63 16.61 -6.12
N GLU A 358 20.57 17.45 -5.65
CA GLU A 358 21.85 17.68 -6.33
C GLU A 358 22.59 16.36 -6.54
N LYS A 359 22.69 15.56 -5.47
CA LYS A 359 23.40 14.28 -5.49
C LYS A 359 22.68 13.21 -6.31
N VAL A 360 21.37 13.08 -6.13
CA VAL A 360 20.57 11.98 -6.73
C VAL A 360 20.27 12.28 -8.19
N LEU A 361 19.88 13.52 -8.54
CA LEU A 361 19.48 13.90 -9.90
C LEU A 361 20.61 14.54 -10.71
N GLY A 362 21.77 14.80 -10.10
CA GLY A 362 22.89 15.45 -10.80
C GLY A 362 22.59 16.90 -11.16
N LEU A 363 22.09 17.65 -10.17
CA LEU A 363 21.72 19.06 -10.30
C LEU A 363 22.61 19.93 -9.41
N HIS A 364 22.52 21.24 -9.59
CA HIS A 364 23.11 22.23 -8.69
C HIS A 364 22.16 23.43 -8.53
N PHE A 365 21.85 23.81 -7.30
CA PHE A 365 20.93 24.90 -6.98
C PHE A 365 21.66 26.11 -6.41
N VAL A 366 21.36 27.29 -6.93
CA VAL A 366 21.92 28.56 -6.45
C VAL A 366 20.79 29.50 -6.04
N LYS A 367 20.70 29.81 -4.75
CA LYS A 367 19.72 30.77 -4.23
C LYS A 367 20.05 32.17 -4.75
N VAL A 368 19.08 32.82 -5.39
CA VAL A 368 19.21 34.21 -5.87
C VAL A 368 19.02 35.15 -4.67
N PRO A 369 19.93 36.12 -4.44
CA PRO A 369 19.74 37.11 -3.37
C PRO A 369 18.43 37.86 -3.53
N ALA A 370 17.73 38.10 -2.41
CA ALA A 370 16.37 38.66 -2.41
C ALA A 370 16.30 40.03 -3.11
N GLU A 371 17.33 40.85 -2.99
CA GLU A 371 17.43 42.17 -3.64
C GLU A 371 17.61 42.10 -5.17
N LYS A 372 17.91 40.92 -5.72
CA LYS A 372 18.03 40.66 -7.16
C LYS A 372 16.88 39.81 -7.71
N ALA A 373 16.10 39.18 -6.84
CA ALA A 373 15.03 38.28 -7.24
C ALA A 373 13.81 39.07 -7.74
N VAL A 374 13.35 38.78 -8.96
CA VAL A 374 12.09 39.30 -9.49
C VAL A 374 10.97 38.34 -9.09
N VAL A 375 10.21 38.73 -8.07
CA VAL A 375 9.20 37.91 -7.39
C VAL A 375 7.88 38.67 -7.18
N TRP A 376 6.76 37.95 -7.12
CA TRP A 376 5.43 38.54 -6.86
C TRP A 376 5.19 38.92 -5.40
N HIS A 377 6.02 38.44 -4.46
CA HIS A 377 5.91 38.73 -3.04
C HIS A 377 7.28 38.64 -2.34
N PRO A 378 7.61 39.51 -1.36
CA PRO A 378 8.93 39.54 -0.72
C PRO A 378 9.37 38.25 -0.02
N ASP A 379 8.40 37.46 0.44
CA ASP A 379 8.67 36.16 1.10
C ASP A 379 9.04 35.04 0.12
N VAL A 380 8.93 35.26 -1.20
CA VAL A 380 9.19 34.24 -2.22
C VAL A 380 10.69 34.11 -2.44
N GLN A 381 11.18 32.87 -2.40
CA GLN A 381 12.59 32.57 -2.69
C GLN A 381 12.74 32.13 -4.14
N LEU A 382 13.81 32.57 -4.80
CA LEU A 382 14.16 32.19 -6.17
C LEU A 382 15.47 31.41 -6.18
N TYR A 383 15.50 30.29 -6.90
CA TYR A 383 16.68 29.47 -7.13
C TYR A 383 16.94 29.31 -8.63
N GLU A 384 18.20 29.46 -9.02
CA GLU A 384 18.73 29.01 -10.30
C GLU A 384 19.07 27.52 -10.21
N CYS A 385 18.65 26.74 -11.20
CA CYS A 385 18.89 25.30 -11.26
C CYS A 385 19.83 25.00 -12.43
N TRP A 386 20.89 24.24 -12.18
CA TRP A 386 21.92 23.90 -13.15
C TRP A 386 22.05 22.39 -13.27
N ASP A 387 22.32 21.90 -14.47
CA ASP A 387 22.80 20.54 -14.64
C ASP A 387 24.23 20.41 -14.08
N ALA A 388 24.56 19.30 -13.43
CA ALA A 388 25.91 19.06 -12.88
C ALA A 388 26.68 17.93 -13.61
N VAL A 389 26.04 17.20 -14.53
CA VAL A 389 26.54 15.93 -15.08
C VAL A 389 26.82 16.00 -16.58
N GLU A 390 25.82 16.36 -17.41
CA GLU A 390 25.91 16.27 -18.87
C GLU A 390 26.52 17.52 -19.49
N ASP A 391 25.72 18.56 -19.69
CA ASP A 391 26.09 19.80 -20.39
C ASP A 391 26.56 20.90 -19.42
N LYS A 392 26.38 20.65 -18.12
CA LYS A 392 26.52 21.63 -17.04
C LYS A 392 25.72 22.91 -17.31
N GLY A 393 24.64 22.78 -18.07
CA GLY A 393 23.82 23.85 -18.62
C GLY A 393 22.82 24.37 -17.60
N PHE A 394 22.15 25.46 -17.96
CA PHE A 394 21.07 26.00 -17.14
C PHE A 394 19.82 25.13 -17.29
N SER A 395 19.30 24.60 -16.19
CA SER A 395 18.15 23.68 -16.14
C SER A 395 16.82 24.37 -15.87
N GLY A 396 16.81 25.61 -15.36
CA GLY A 396 15.58 26.38 -15.13
C GLY A 396 15.57 27.16 -13.83
N TYR A 397 14.41 27.71 -13.50
CA TYR A 397 14.17 28.47 -12.27
C TYR A 397 13.15 27.78 -11.37
N MET A 398 13.41 27.80 -10.06
CA MET A 398 12.50 27.33 -9.03
C MET A 398 12.13 28.49 -8.10
N TYR A 399 10.83 28.74 -7.96
CA TYR A 399 10.27 29.68 -6.99
C TYR A 399 9.67 28.91 -5.81
N LEU A 400 9.93 29.35 -4.58
CA LEU A 400 9.34 28.79 -3.36
C LEU A 400 8.51 29.86 -2.64
N ASP A 401 7.20 29.69 -2.62
CA ASP A 401 6.22 30.56 -1.95
C ASP A 401 5.54 29.79 -0.82
N LEU A 402 6.12 29.82 0.38
CA LEU A 402 5.89 28.78 1.38
C LEU A 402 5.01 29.20 2.57
N PHE A 403 4.64 30.47 2.67
CA PHE A 403 3.92 31.00 3.83
C PHE A 403 2.50 31.43 3.51
N PRO A 404 1.55 31.32 4.47
CA PRO A 404 0.19 31.77 4.28
C PRO A 404 0.09 33.29 4.22
N ARG A 405 -0.86 33.76 3.40
CA ARG A 405 -1.34 35.15 3.34
C ARG A 405 -2.74 35.18 2.76
N ASP A 406 -3.45 36.28 2.95
CA ASP A 406 -4.81 36.44 2.46
C ASP A 406 -4.88 36.25 0.93
N ASN A 407 -5.91 35.54 0.48
CA ASN A 407 -6.21 35.29 -0.93
C ASN A 407 -5.14 34.50 -1.72
N LYS A 408 -4.14 33.92 -1.04
CA LYS A 408 -3.22 32.94 -1.64
C LYS A 408 -3.88 31.57 -1.73
N TYR A 409 -3.50 30.78 -2.73
CA TYR A 409 -3.83 29.36 -2.84
C TYR A 409 -3.58 28.62 -1.51
N PRO A 410 -4.61 27.97 -0.92
CA PRO A 410 -4.55 27.49 0.47
C PRO A 410 -3.91 26.11 0.63
N HIS A 411 -3.54 25.42 -0.46
CA HIS A 411 -2.93 24.08 -0.42
C HIS A 411 -1.45 24.11 -0.82
N ALA A 412 -0.76 23.00 -0.58
CA ALA A 412 0.55 22.77 -1.19
C ALA A 412 0.35 22.33 -2.65
N ALA A 413 1.14 22.90 -3.57
CA ALA A 413 1.11 22.53 -4.99
C ALA A 413 2.35 23.04 -5.73
N CYS A 414 2.76 22.31 -6.77
CA CYS A 414 3.67 22.79 -7.81
C CYS A 414 2.89 23.41 -8.98
N PHE A 415 3.18 24.67 -9.28
CA PHE A 415 2.68 25.41 -10.44
C PHE A 415 3.74 25.38 -11.55
N PRO A 416 3.53 24.65 -12.65
CA PRO A 416 4.44 24.65 -13.79
C PRO A 416 4.26 25.93 -14.62
N ILE A 417 5.02 26.99 -14.31
CA ILE A 417 4.80 28.33 -14.91
C ILE A 417 5.26 28.41 -16.37
N GLN A 418 6.52 28.06 -16.66
CA GLN A 418 7.08 28.10 -18.01
C GLN A 418 7.55 26.69 -18.37
N PRO A 419 7.01 26.05 -19.44
CA PRO A 419 7.57 24.81 -19.93
C PRO A 419 8.85 25.04 -20.74
N SER A 420 9.75 24.04 -20.76
CA SER A 420 10.87 23.98 -21.71
C SER A 420 10.44 23.38 -23.05
N TYR A 421 11.02 23.89 -24.12
CA TYR A 421 10.85 23.41 -25.50
C TYR A 421 12.04 23.87 -26.35
N ILE A 422 12.12 23.39 -27.59
CA ILE A 422 13.11 23.86 -28.58
C ILE A 422 12.49 25.01 -29.38
N ALA A 423 13.05 26.21 -29.26
CA ALA A 423 12.65 27.39 -30.00
C ALA A 423 13.08 27.30 -31.48
N GLN A 424 12.55 28.19 -32.32
CA GLN A 424 12.80 28.18 -33.76
C GLN A 424 14.29 28.36 -34.13
N ASN A 425 15.04 29.08 -33.31
CA ASN A 425 16.49 29.26 -33.48
C ASN A 425 17.31 28.02 -33.03
N GLY A 426 16.64 26.95 -32.58
CA GLY A 426 17.26 25.73 -32.06
C GLY A 426 17.66 25.79 -30.59
N GLU A 427 17.46 26.93 -29.91
CA GLU A 427 17.78 27.08 -28.49
C GLU A 427 16.69 26.48 -27.61
N ARG A 428 17.09 25.94 -26.46
CA ARG A 428 16.15 25.44 -25.46
C ARG A 428 15.69 26.58 -24.55
N ILE A 429 14.38 26.78 -24.44
CA ILE A 429 13.82 27.71 -23.47
C ILE A 429 13.86 27.08 -22.07
N ALA A 430 14.32 27.84 -21.08
CA ALA A 430 14.45 27.35 -19.72
C ALA A 430 13.07 27.26 -19.03
N PRO A 431 12.78 26.17 -18.30
CA PRO A 431 11.53 26.05 -17.57
C PRO A 431 11.53 26.87 -16.28
N ILE A 432 10.33 27.22 -15.81
CA ILE A 432 10.07 27.89 -14.53
C ILE A 432 9.00 27.09 -13.80
N ALA A 433 9.27 26.68 -12.57
CA ALA A 433 8.31 26.06 -11.66
C ALA A 433 8.20 26.87 -10.36
N ALA A 434 7.00 26.92 -9.78
CA ALA A 434 6.74 27.56 -8.51
C ALA A 434 6.09 26.56 -7.54
N MET A 435 6.75 26.29 -6.42
CA MET A 435 6.16 25.55 -5.32
C MET A 435 5.43 26.52 -4.40
N VAL A 436 4.15 26.27 -4.16
CA VAL A 436 3.28 27.03 -3.28
C VAL A 436 2.93 26.17 -2.07
N ALA A 437 3.06 26.69 -0.85
CA ALA A 437 2.67 26.02 0.40
C ALA A 437 2.25 27.05 1.46
N ASN A 438 1.78 26.57 2.62
CA ASN A 438 1.23 27.41 3.69
C ASN A 438 1.78 27.02 5.09
N PHE A 439 3.09 26.84 5.19
CA PHE A 439 3.77 26.54 6.45
C PHE A 439 3.76 27.74 7.39
N THR A 440 3.82 27.48 8.69
CA THR A 440 3.77 28.54 9.71
C THR A 440 4.94 29.52 9.51
N LYS A 441 4.67 30.83 9.48
CA LYS A 441 5.73 31.85 9.37
C LYS A 441 6.67 31.83 10.58
N PRO A 442 7.96 32.17 10.40
CA PRO A 442 8.85 32.40 11.54
C PRO A 442 8.36 33.58 12.40
N THR A 443 8.67 33.55 13.68
CA THR A 443 8.49 34.68 14.61
C THR A 443 9.85 35.30 14.93
N ALA A 444 9.87 36.39 15.70
CA ALA A 444 11.12 37.04 16.12
C ALA A 444 12.06 36.09 16.89
N ASP A 445 11.49 35.14 17.65
CA ASP A 445 12.24 34.27 18.55
C ASP A 445 12.34 32.82 18.08
N LYS A 446 11.59 32.42 17.04
CA LYS A 446 11.55 31.03 16.55
C LYS A 446 11.47 30.94 15.02
N PRO A 447 12.28 30.08 14.38
CA PRO A 447 12.15 29.82 12.96
C PRO A 447 10.83 29.10 12.64
N SER A 448 10.50 29.01 11.35
CA SER A 448 9.41 28.14 10.88
C SER A 448 9.82 26.68 11.11
N LEU A 449 9.04 25.95 11.91
CA LEU A 449 9.27 24.55 12.27
C LEU A 449 8.19 23.67 11.63
N LEU A 450 8.62 22.63 10.92
CA LEU A 450 7.75 21.72 10.18
C LEU A 450 7.45 20.46 11.00
N LYS A 451 6.18 20.07 11.05
CA LYS A 451 5.79 18.72 11.44
C LYS A 451 6.27 17.71 10.40
N HIS A 452 6.36 16.43 10.77
CA HIS A 452 6.88 15.42 9.86
C HIS A 452 6.03 15.25 8.59
N ASP A 453 4.71 15.38 8.68
CA ASP A 453 3.80 15.38 7.53
C ASP A 453 3.99 16.60 6.61
N GLU A 454 4.36 17.75 7.16
CA GLU A 454 4.74 18.94 6.39
C GLU A 454 6.09 18.74 5.67
N VAL A 455 7.03 18.01 6.27
CA VAL A 455 8.30 17.60 5.62
C VAL A 455 8.03 16.65 4.46
N VAL A 456 7.14 15.66 4.64
CA VAL A 456 6.70 14.75 3.55
C VAL A 456 6.04 15.54 2.42
N THR A 457 5.14 16.47 2.75
CA THR A 457 4.48 17.35 1.77
C THR A 457 5.49 18.21 1.03
N LEU A 458 6.49 18.78 1.73
CA LEU A 458 7.55 19.57 1.11
C LEU A 458 8.34 18.73 0.09
N PHE A 459 8.72 17.50 0.46
CA PHE A 459 9.46 16.60 -0.41
C PHE A 459 8.63 16.18 -1.64
N HIS A 460 7.32 15.92 -1.45
CA HIS A 460 6.36 15.59 -2.51
C HIS A 460 6.30 16.69 -3.57
N GLU A 461 6.06 17.94 -3.16
CA GLU A 461 5.92 19.06 -4.11
C GLU A 461 7.24 19.42 -4.80
N LEU A 462 8.36 19.33 -4.08
CA LEU A 462 9.68 19.45 -4.72
C LEU A 462 9.90 18.34 -5.76
N GLY A 463 9.31 17.15 -5.58
CA GLY A 463 9.31 16.09 -6.60
C GLY A 463 8.66 16.52 -7.91
N HIS A 464 7.51 17.20 -7.85
CA HIS A 464 6.85 17.79 -9.03
C HIS A 464 7.71 18.89 -9.67
N VAL A 465 8.32 19.75 -8.84
CA VAL A 465 9.27 20.77 -9.32
C VAL A 465 10.45 20.12 -10.06
N MET A 466 11.03 19.06 -9.51
CA MET A 466 12.11 18.33 -10.17
C MET A 466 11.67 17.67 -11.46
N HIS A 467 10.46 17.13 -11.53
CA HIS A 467 9.91 16.59 -12.77
C HIS A 467 9.84 17.66 -13.86
N HIS A 468 9.38 18.86 -13.52
CA HIS A 468 9.32 20.00 -14.44
C HIS A 468 10.72 20.46 -14.87
N LEU A 469 11.63 20.71 -13.92
CA LEU A 469 12.98 21.21 -14.21
C LEU A 469 13.85 20.20 -14.98
N CYS A 470 13.68 18.90 -14.71
CA CYS A 470 14.45 17.86 -15.37
C CYS A 470 13.89 17.49 -16.75
N SER A 471 12.63 17.78 -17.07
CA SER A 471 12.04 17.45 -18.36
C SER A 471 12.82 18.04 -19.54
N ARG A 472 12.96 17.27 -20.62
CA ARG A 472 13.71 17.61 -21.84
C ARG A 472 12.93 17.19 -23.09
N THR A 473 11.90 17.96 -23.42
CA THR A 473 11.02 17.72 -24.57
C THR A 473 11.28 18.73 -25.69
N LYS A 474 10.89 18.38 -26.92
CA LYS A 474 10.87 19.30 -28.09
C LYS A 474 9.71 20.27 -28.00
N TYR A 475 8.56 19.80 -27.49
CA TYR A 475 7.31 20.55 -27.42
C TYR A 475 6.89 20.85 -25.98
N ALA A 476 6.37 22.05 -25.75
CA ALA A 476 5.84 22.50 -24.46
C ALA A 476 4.69 21.60 -23.98
N ARG A 477 3.87 21.11 -24.93
CA ARG A 477 2.76 20.19 -24.68
C ARG A 477 3.17 18.93 -23.91
N PHE A 478 4.40 18.48 -24.08
CA PHE A 478 4.90 17.25 -23.46
C PHE A 478 5.77 17.50 -22.23
N HIS A 479 6.02 18.76 -21.90
CA HIS A 479 7.00 19.13 -20.90
C HIS A 479 6.47 18.94 -19.47
N GLY A 480 7.38 18.52 -18.58
CA GLY A 480 7.17 18.51 -17.14
C GLY A 480 6.10 17.52 -16.71
N THR A 481 5.24 17.97 -15.80
CA THR A 481 4.16 17.18 -15.21
C THR A 481 2.96 16.97 -16.15
N SER A 482 3.07 17.32 -17.43
CA SER A 482 2.02 17.13 -18.45
C SER A 482 1.83 15.66 -18.90
N VAL A 483 2.09 14.71 -17.98
CA VAL A 483 1.93 13.25 -18.14
C VAL A 483 0.49 12.81 -17.89
N GLU A 484 0.21 11.52 -18.04
CA GLU A 484 -1.09 10.96 -17.71
C GLU A 484 -1.45 11.26 -16.25
N GLY A 485 -2.66 11.76 -16.00
CA GLY A 485 -3.03 12.22 -14.65
C GLY A 485 -3.14 11.12 -13.59
N ASP A 486 -3.11 9.85 -13.98
CA ASP A 486 -2.97 8.69 -13.07
C ASP A 486 -1.52 8.20 -12.92
N PHE A 487 -0.56 8.87 -13.56
CA PHE A 487 0.89 8.65 -13.42
C PHE A 487 1.62 9.85 -12.78
N VAL A 488 1.07 11.06 -12.88
CA VAL A 488 1.71 12.31 -12.42
C VAL A 488 2.16 12.28 -10.96
N GLU A 489 1.45 11.55 -10.09
CA GLU A 489 1.79 11.43 -8.67
C GLU A 489 2.81 10.32 -8.37
N ALA A 490 3.12 9.43 -9.32
CA ALA A 490 4.06 8.35 -9.06
C ALA A 490 5.49 8.85 -8.77
N PRO A 491 6.04 9.85 -9.50
CA PRO A 491 7.32 10.48 -9.17
C PRO A 491 7.36 11.12 -7.78
N SER A 492 6.37 11.94 -7.42
CA SER A 492 6.32 12.68 -6.15
C SER A 492 6.14 11.73 -4.96
N GLN A 493 5.19 10.78 -5.05
CA GLN A 493 4.95 9.78 -4.00
C GLN A 493 6.12 8.82 -3.79
N MET A 494 6.94 8.58 -4.82
CA MET A 494 8.14 7.75 -4.67
C MET A 494 9.13 8.46 -3.74
N LEU A 495 9.30 9.76 -3.93
CA LEU A 495 10.24 10.60 -3.20
C LEU A 495 9.82 10.80 -1.73
N GLU A 496 8.52 10.70 -1.40
CA GLU A 496 8.04 10.70 -0.01
C GLU A 496 8.74 9.65 0.87
N ASN A 497 9.20 8.53 0.28
CA ASN A 497 9.87 7.48 1.04
C ASN A 497 11.23 7.91 1.63
N TRP A 498 11.86 8.99 1.13
CA TRP A 498 13.08 9.55 1.74
C TRP A 498 12.78 10.10 3.14
N CYS A 499 11.56 10.59 3.38
CA CYS A 499 11.12 11.03 4.69
C CYS A 499 10.83 9.87 5.66
N TYR A 500 11.04 8.62 5.24
CA TYR A 500 10.92 7.41 6.05
C TYR A 500 12.17 6.51 6.00
N ASP A 501 13.20 6.89 5.26
CA ASP A 501 14.51 6.21 5.28
C ASP A 501 15.33 6.77 6.47
N PRO A 502 15.79 5.93 7.43
CA PRO A 502 16.52 6.40 8.61
C PRO A 502 17.73 7.28 8.30
N LYS A 503 18.47 6.98 7.23
CA LYS A 503 19.66 7.75 6.85
C LYS A 503 19.27 9.13 6.32
N SER A 504 18.27 9.16 5.44
CA SER A 504 17.74 10.40 4.86
C SER A 504 17.08 11.27 5.94
N LEU A 505 16.26 10.70 6.83
CA LEU A 505 15.66 11.42 7.96
C LEU A 505 16.71 12.07 8.86
N LYS A 506 17.76 11.31 9.23
CA LYS A 506 18.84 11.84 10.05
C LYS A 506 19.57 12.99 9.36
N TYR A 507 19.80 12.87 8.05
CA TYR A 507 20.43 13.92 7.25
C TYR A 507 19.56 15.18 7.20
N LEU A 508 18.27 15.04 6.89
CA LEU A 508 17.30 16.12 6.79
C LEU A 508 17.11 16.90 8.10
N SER A 509 17.35 16.24 9.24
CA SER A 509 17.10 16.81 10.57
C SER A 509 18.26 17.62 11.15
N ALA A 510 17.96 18.72 11.83
CA ALA A 510 18.85 19.42 12.76
C ALA A 510 18.02 20.24 13.76
N HIS A 511 18.27 20.08 15.06
CA HIS A 511 17.57 20.82 16.10
C HIS A 511 17.81 22.31 15.95
N PHE A 512 16.76 23.13 15.93
CA PHE A 512 16.87 24.55 15.58
C PHE A 512 17.73 25.38 16.55
N GLU A 513 17.88 24.95 17.81
CA GLU A 513 18.73 25.64 18.81
C GLU A 513 20.15 25.05 18.92
N THR A 514 20.29 23.72 18.81
CA THR A 514 21.55 23.02 19.14
C THR A 514 22.31 22.55 17.90
N GLY A 515 21.64 22.48 16.75
CA GLY A 515 22.17 21.93 15.51
C GLY A 515 22.29 20.40 15.51
N GLU A 516 21.96 19.71 16.61
CA GLU A 516 22.09 18.26 16.72
C GLU A 516 21.08 17.54 15.82
N PRO A 517 21.46 16.45 15.13
CA PRO A 517 20.53 15.66 14.35
C PRO A 517 19.50 14.97 15.27
N ILE A 518 18.35 14.63 14.69
CA ILE A 518 17.33 13.84 15.40
C ILE A 518 17.90 12.47 15.82
N SER A 519 17.52 12.01 17.01
CA SER A 519 18.06 10.77 17.56
C SER A 519 17.57 9.53 16.79
N ASP A 520 18.39 8.47 16.79
CA ASP A 520 18.02 7.21 16.14
C ASP A 520 16.74 6.59 16.75
N ASP A 521 16.50 6.83 18.04
CA ASP A 521 15.27 6.41 18.72
C ASP A 521 14.02 7.09 18.16
N ILE A 522 14.03 8.42 18.01
CA ILE A 522 12.90 9.15 17.40
C ILE A 522 12.70 8.72 15.94
N ILE A 523 13.79 8.51 15.18
CA ILE A 523 13.71 8.00 13.81
C ILE A 523 13.00 6.66 13.77
N GLN A 524 13.39 5.70 14.62
CA GLN A 524 12.74 4.40 14.65
C GLN A 524 11.25 4.50 15.03
N ARG A 525 10.88 5.43 15.92
CA ARG A 525 9.48 5.73 16.24
C ARG A 525 8.71 6.23 15.01
N ILE A 526 9.26 7.18 14.26
CA ILE A 526 8.68 7.70 13.01
C ILE A 526 8.51 6.58 11.98
N VAL A 527 9.57 5.80 11.72
CA VAL A 527 9.56 4.72 10.72
C VAL A 527 8.56 3.63 11.10
N LYS A 528 8.51 3.24 12.38
CA LYS A 528 7.53 2.27 12.89
C LYS A 528 6.09 2.78 12.80
N ALA A 529 5.91 4.10 12.88
CA ALA A 529 4.61 4.75 12.77
C ALA A 529 4.13 4.96 11.31
N LYS A 530 5.01 4.81 10.30
CA LYS A 530 4.70 5.03 8.86
C LYS A 530 3.38 4.38 8.44
N ASN A 531 3.18 3.12 8.84
CA ASN A 531 2.07 2.29 8.40
C ASN A 531 0.97 2.13 9.45
N VAL A 532 0.94 3.00 10.48
CA VAL A 532 -0.17 3.01 11.44
C VAL A 532 -1.45 3.39 10.71
N ASP A 533 -2.49 2.58 10.90
CA ASP A 533 -3.82 2.76 10.32
C ASP A 533 -3.82 2.84 8.78
N ALA A 534 -2.78 2.30 8.14
CA ALA A 534 -2.60 2.38 6.70
C ALA A 534 -3.74 1.67 5.94
N ALA A 535 -4.30 0.58 6.47
CA ALA A 535 -5.39 -0.10 5.79
C ALA A 535 -6.68 0.73 5.81
N ILE A 536 -7.08 1.29 6.95
CA ILE A 536 -8.29 2.14 7.02
C ILE A 536 -8.13 3.45 6.25
N LEU A 537 -6.92 4.02 6.21
CA LEU A 537 -6.61 5.21 5.41
C LEU A 537 -6.71 4.91 3.91
N ASN A 538 -6.16 3.79 3.45
CA ASN A 538 -6.27 3.38 2.04
C ASN A 538 -7.69 2.92 1.67
N LEU A 539 -8.44 2.26 2.56
CA LEU A 539 -9.86 1.95 2.35
C LEU A 539 -10.69 3.23 2.18
N ARG A 540 -10.37 4.30 2.91
CA ARG A 540 -10.99 5.62 2.69
C ARG A 540 -10.66 6.20 1.31
N GLN A 541 -9.43 6.05 0.82
CA GLN A 541 -9.07 6.47 -0.54
C GLN A 541 -9.78 5.64 -1.62
N LEU A 542 -9.86 4.32 -1.42
CA LEU A 542 -10.60 3.41 -2.29
C LEU A 542 -12.09 3.74 -2.34
N PHE A 543 -12.68 4.14 -1.21
CA PHE A 543 -14.06 4.63 -1.18
C PHE A 543 -14.28 5.79 -2.15
N PHE A 544 -13.44 6.83 -2.11
CA PHE A 544 -13.58 7.97 -3.01
C PHE A 544 -13.37 7.58 -4.47
N GLY A 545 -12.36 6.75 -4.76
CA GLY A 545 -12.11 6.25 -6.12
C GLY A 545 -13.28 5.43 -6.67
N ILE A 546 -13.85 4.53 -5.86
CA ILE A 546 -15.00 3.71 -6.25
C ILE A 546 -16.26 4.57 -6.39
N TYR A 547 -16.48 5.54 -5.50
CA TYR A 547 -17.60 6.47 -5.61
C TYR A 547 -17.54 7.27 -6.92
N ASP A 548 -16.40 7.88 -7.22
CA ASP A 548 -16.15 8.63 -8.46
C ASP A 548 -16.38 7.76 -9.70
N MET A 549 -15.78 6.56 -9.75
CA MET A 549 -15.98 5.63 -10.86
C MET A 549 -17.44 5.18 -10.99
N THR A 550 -18.13 4.92 -9.89
CA THR A 550 -19.55 4.50 -9.91
C THR A 550 -20.45 5.61 -10.48
N LEU A 551 -20.24 6.86 -10.08
CA LEU A 551 -20.99 8.00 -10.62
C LEU A 551 -20.83 8.13 -12.14
N HIS A 552 -19.60 7.96 -12.63
CA HIS A 552 -19.26 8.20 -14.04
C HIS A 552 -19.37 6.97 -14.95
N THR A 553 -19.74 5.81 -14.40
CA THR A 553 -20.03 4.57 -15.15
C THR A 553 -21.51 4.19 -15.13
N SER A 554 -22.30 4.72 -14.19
CA SER A 554 -23.70 4.36 -14.01
C SER A 554 -24.56 4.62 -15.26
N GLU A 555 -25.43 3.65 -15.56
CA GLU A 555 -26.40 3.73 -16.65
C GLU A 555 -27.75 4.32 -16.20
N GLU A 556 -27.96 4.54 -14.90
CA GLU A 556 -29.18 5.11 -14.36
C GLU A 556 -29.43 6.54 -14.86
N GLU A 557 -30.69 6.91 -15.09
CA GLU A 557 -31.05 8.26 -15.57
C GLU A 557 -30.98 9.32 -14.46
N SER A 558 -31.16 8.90 -13.21
CA SER A 558 -31.03 9.71 -12.01
C SER A 558 -30.41 8.85 -10.91
N ILE A 559 -29.41 9.38 -10.21
CA ILE A 559 -28.70 8.69 -9.13
C ILE A 559 -28.86 9.54 -7.88
N ASP A 560 -29.28 8.95 -6.77
CA ASP A 560 -29.19 9.61 -5.46
C ASP A 560 -27.72 9.62 -5.01
N THR A 561 -27.04 10.72 -5.31
CA THR A 561 -25.61 10.87 -5.07
C THR A 561 -25.26 10.81 -3.58
N SER A 562 -26.15 11.28 -2.71
CA SER A 562 -25.97 11.28 -1.25
C SER A 562 -26.09 9.87 -0.69
N LYS A 563 -27.13 9.14 -1.10
CA LYS A 563 -27.31 7.75 -0.69
C LYS A 563 -26.14 6.88 -1.13
N LEU A 564 -25.73 6.99 -2.39
CA LEU A 564 -24.59 6.24 -2.92
C LEU A 564 -23.31 6.53 -2.14
N TYR A 565 -23.05 7.80 -1.82
CA TYR A 565 -21.88 8.22 -1.05
C TYR A 565 -21.86 7.57 0.33
N ASN A 566 -22.97 7.65 1.06
CA ASN A 566 -23.08 7.11 2.42
C ASN A 566 -23.01 5.57 2.44
N ASP A 567 -23.66 4.89 1.49
CA ASP A 567 -23.65 3.43 1.37
C ASP A 567 -22.24 2.90 1.07
N LEU A 568 -21.56 3.49 0.07
CA LEU A 568 -20.21 3.07 -0.30
C LEU A 568 -19.20 3.39 0.79
N ARG A 569 -19.31 4.55 1.45
CA ARG A 569 -18.45 4.91 2.58
C ARG A 569 -18.54 3.86 3.67
N LYS A 570 -19.75 3.53 4.11
CA LYS A 570 -19.96 2.52 5.16
C LYS A 570 -19.44 1.15 4.73
N LYS A 571 -19.74 0.73 3.50
CA LYS A 571 -19.35 -0.58 2.97
C LYS A 571 -17.84 -0.75 2.84
N ILE A 572 -17.13 0.26 2.37
CA ILE A 572 -15.70 0.15 2.02
C ILE A 572 -14.81 0.54 3.19
N THR A 573 -15.11 1.63 3.89
CA THR A 573 -14.27 2.11 5.02
C THR A 573 -14.48 1.31 6.30
N LEU A 574 -15.56 0.52 6.37
CA LEU A 574 -15.97 -0.27 7.54
C LEU A 574 -16.26 0.57 8.80
N ILE A 575 -16.32 1.90 8.66
CA ILE A 575 -16.51 2.85 9.75
C ILE A 575 -17.88 3.52 9.63
N ASN A 576 -18.64 3.50 10.73
CA ASN A 576 -19.95 4.15 10.80
C ASN A 576 -19.83 5.67 10.60
N ALA A 577 -20.79 6.24 9.87
CA ALA A 577 -20.88 7.68 9.60
C ALA A 577 -22.28 8.20 9.95
N PRO A 578 -22.44 9.51 10.18
CA PRO A 578 -23.77 10.08 10.28
C PRO A 578 -24.56 9.84 8.99
N GLU A 579 -25.78 9.32 9.14
CA GLU A 579 -26.71 9.11 8.03
C GLU A 579 -27.21 10.45 7.47
N ASN A 580 -27.60 10.47 6.20
CA ASN A 580 -28.18 11.64 5.52
C ASN A 580 -27.27 12.88 5.49
N THR A 581 -25.95 12.68 5.46
CA THR A 581 -24.98 13.75 5.15
C THR A 581 -24.67 13.77 3.65
N PHE A 582 -24.15 14.89 3.16
CA PHE A 582 -23.89 15.12 1.74
C PHE A 582 -22.42 15.48 1.51
N GLY A 583 -21.52 14.62 2.00
CA GLY A 583 -20.07 14.84 1.93
C GLY A 583 -19.54 15.01 0.49
N GLN A 584 -20.22 14.44 -0.50
CA GLN A 584 -19.90 14.63 -1.92
C GLN A 584 -20.08 16.08 -2.39
N ALA A 585 -20.93 16.88 -1.72
CA ALA A 585 -21.20 18.26 -2.09
C ALA A 585 -20.00 19.20 -1.84
N ALA A 586 -19.06 18.76 -0.98
CA ALA A 586 -17.77 19.40 -0.74
C ALA A 586 -16.60 18.64 -1.39
N PHE A 587 -16.87 17.64 -2.24
CA PHE A 587 -15.84 16.84 -2.89
C PHE A 587 -15.43 17.46 -4.24
N GLY A 588 -14.64 18.55 -4.16
CA GLY A 588 -14.25 19.36 -5.33
C GLY A 588 -13.59 18.61 -6.49
N HIS A 589 -12.94 17.46 -6.24
CA HIS A 589 -12.32 16.65 -7.29
C HIS A 589 -13.32 16.21 -8.38
N LEU A 590 -14.58 15.96 -8.00
CA LEU A 590 -15.64 15.57 -8.94
C LEU A 590 -16.01 16.69 -9.92
N MET A 591 -15.65 17.95 -9.64
CA MET A 591 -16.06 19.14 -10.40
C MET A 591 -14.86 20.01 -10.83
N GLY A 592 -13.64 19.65 -10.42
CA GLY A 592 -12.39 20.37 -10.68
C GLY A 592 -11.45 19.66 -11.66
N GLY A 593 -11.96 18.77 -12.51
CA GLY A 593 -11.17 18.09 -13.56
C GLY A 593 -10.57 16.73 -13.18
N TYR A 594 -10.86 16.22 -11.98
CA TYR A 594 -10.48 14.87 -11.53
C TYR A 594 -11.64 13.85 -11.61
N ASP A 595 -12.76 14.23 -12.22
CA ASP A 595 -13.88 13.32 -12.46
C ASP A 595 -13.43 12.05 -13.22
N ALA A 596 -13.91 10.89 -12.78
CA ALA A 596 -13.45 9.57 -13.24
C ALA A 596 -11.92 9.42 -13.27
N GLY A 597 -11.25 10.02 -12.29
CA GLY A 597 -9.79 10.12 -12.21
C GLY A 597 -9.25 9.97 -10.80
N TYR A 598 -10.11 9.95 -9.77
CA TYR A 598 -9.65 9.91 -8.37
C TYR A 598 -8.88 8.63 -8.01
N TYR A 599 -9.14 7.52 -8.71
CA TYR A 599 -8.36 6.28 -8.57
C TYR A 599 -6.86 6.47 -8.82
N GLY A 600 -6.49 7.51 -9.59
CA GLY A 600 -5.12 7.84 -9.98
C GLY A 600 -4.17 7.98 -8.79
N TYR A 601 -4.64 8.46 -7.63
CA TYR A 601 -3.81 8.59 -6.43
C TYR A 601 -3.27 7.26 -5.92
N LEU A 602 -4.12 6.22 -5.83
CA LEU A 602 -3.70 4.89 -5.39
C LEU A 602 -2.98 4.14 -6.52
N TRP A 603 -3.40 4.35 -7.76
CA TRP A 603 -2.73 3.79 -8.94
C TRP A 603 -1.26 4.23 -9.01
N SER A 604 -1.02 5.54 -8.89
CA SER A 604 0.32 6.12 -8.77
C SER A 604 1.07 5.59 -7.56
N LYS A 605 0.42 5.44 -6.40
CA LYS A 605 1.06 4.97 -5.15
C LYS A 605 1.60 3.55 -5.26
N VAL A 606 0.90 2.70 -6.00
CA VAL A 606 1.36 1.33 -6.27
C VAL A 606 2.64 1.33 -7.11
N PHE A 607 2.71 2.15 -8.16
CA PHE A 607 3.90 2.23 -9.00
C PHE A 607 5.04 3.00 -8.35
N SER A 608 4.75 4.02 -7.55
CA SER A 608 5.76 4.72 -6.76
C SER A 608 6.43 3.80 -5.74
N SER A 609 5.65 2.92 -5.12
CA SER A 609 6.18 1.86 -4.25
C SER A 609 7.09 0.91 -5.02
N ASP A 610 6.69 0.45 -6.21
CA ASP A 610 7.53 -0.44 -7.03
C ASP A 610 8.84 0.24 -7.46
N MET A 611 8.79 1.50 -7.88
CA MET A 611 9.99 2.30 -8.20
C MET A 611 10.93 2.40 -7.00
N TYR A 612 10.41 2.77 -5.83
CA TYR A 612 11.21 2.93 -4.62
C TYR A 612 11.83 1.61 -4.15
N TYR A 613 10.99 0.60 -3.91
CA TYR A 613 11.44 -0.67 -3.32
C TYR A 613 12.32 -1.48 -4.27
N SER A 614 12.11 -1.38 -5.58
CA SER A 614 12.93 -2.12 -6.56
C SER A 614 14.28 -1.45 -6.82
N LYS A 615 14.38 -0.11 -6.76
CA LYS A 615 15.56 0.62 -7.23
C LYS A 615 16.28 1.42 -6.15
N PHE A 616 15.57 2.01 -5.20
CA PHE A 616 16.12 2.94 -4.21
C PHE A 616 16.25 2.39 -2.79
N GLU A 617 15.45 1.40 -2.37
CA GLU A 617 15.44 0.87 -0.97
C GLU A 617 16.85 0.57 -0.43
N LYS A 618 17.73 -0.02 -1.25
CA LYS A 618 19.11 -0.37 -0.83
C LYS A 618 20.00 0.85 -0.61
N ASN A 619 19.79 1.90 -1.40
CA ASN A 619 20.60 3.11 -1.37
C ASN A 619 19.80 4.30 -1.95
N THR A 620 19.09 4.99 -1.07
CA THR A 620 18.30 6.20 -1.37
C THR A 620 19.16 7.34 -1.91
N LEU A 621 20.47 7.34 -1.64
CA LEU A 621 21.39 8.39 -2.11
C LEU A 621 22.26 7.95 -3.28
N SER A 622 21.83 6.94 -4.05
CA SER A 622 22.53 6.42 -5.24
C SER A 622 22.44 7.40 -6.41
N PRO A 623 23.56 8.04 -6.84
CA PRO A 623 23.55 8.93 -8.01
C PRO A 623 23.26 8.17 -9.31
N GLU A 624 23.70 6.90 -9.42
CA GLU A 624 23.45 6.07 -10.60
C GLU A 624 21.95 5.79 -10.78
N THR A 625 21.28 5.35 -9.71
CA THR A 625 19.84 5.08 -9.72
C THR A 625 19.04 6.37 -9.93
N GLY A 626 19.46 7.45 -9.24
CA GLY A 626 18.83 8.75 -9.38
C GLY A 626 18.94 9.34 -10.78
N TYR A 627 20.09 9.16 -11.43
CA TYR A 627 20.29 9.56 -12.81
C TYR A 627 19.44 8.72 -13.78
N LEU A 628 19.34 7.40 -13.57
CA LEU A 628 18.43 6.55 -14.35
C LEU A 628 16.97 7.00 -14.18
N TYR A 629 16.55 7.33 -12.95
CA TYR A 629 15.21 7.87 -12.67
C TYR A 629 14.98 9.19 -13.39
N ARG A 630 15.94 10.12 -13.33
CA ARG A 630 15.90 11.37 -14.08
C ARG A 630 15.74 11.12 -15.58
N LYS A 631 16.55 10.22 -16.17
CA LYS A 631 16.55 9.92 -17.61
C LYS A 631 15.29 9.24 -18.10
N GLU A 632 14.79 8.27 -17.35
CA GLU A 632 13.69 7.41 -17.78
C GLU A 632 12.32 7.88 -17.29
N ILE A 633 12.23 8.61 -16.19
CA ILE A 633 10.95 9.11 -15.68
C ILE A 633 10.81 10.60 -15.95
N LEU A 634 11.74 11.42 -15.48
CA LEU A 634 11.55 12.88 -15.48
C LEU A 634 11.81 13.55 -16.83
N GLU A 635 12.88 13.18 -17.52
CA GLU A 635 13.33 13.84 -18.75
C GLU A 635 12.35 13.67 -19.91
N LYS A 636 11.59 12.58 -19.92
CA LYS A 636 10.66 12.29 -21.00
C LYS A 636 9.42 13.17 -20.95
N GLY A 637 9.04 13.69 -19.77
CA GLY A 637 7.71 14.25 -19.57
C GLY A 637 6.67 13.30 -20.18
N SER A 638 5.75 13.83 -20.98
CA SER A 638 4.76 13.03 -21.71
C SER A 638 5.09 12.78 -23.18
N SER A 639 6.36 12.96 -23.59
CA SER A 639 6.84 12.53 -24.92
C SER A 639 6.87 11.00 -25.07
N ARG A 640 6.81 10.27 -23.95
CA ARG A 640 6.66 8.81 -23.85
C ARG A 640 5.50 8.50 -22.89
N ASP A 641 4.76 7.43 -23.16
CA ASP A 641 3.69 6.98 -22.25
C ASP A 641 4.26 6.59 -20.88
N GLY A 642 3.53 6.90 -19.80
CA GLY A 642 3.99 6.65 -18.42
C GLY A 642 4.32 5.19 -18.14
N MET A 643 3.57 4.26 -18.75
CA MET A 643 3.84 2.82 -18.65
C MET A 643 5.18 2.41 -19.29
N ASP A 644 5.52 2.99 -20.44
CA ASP A 644 6.80 2.70 -21.10
C ASP A 644 7.97 3.32 -20.35
N SER A 645 7.76 4.50 -19.75
CA SER A 645 8.72 5.11 -18.82
C SER A 645 8.98 4.23 -17.59
N LEU A 646 7.93 3.66 -16.98
CA LEU A 646 8.06 2.70 -15.89
C LEU A 646 8.81 1.44 -16.32
N LYS A 647 8.49 0.85 -17.47
CA LYS A 647 9.20 -0.33 -17.98
C LYS A 647 10.68 -0.05 -18.22
N ALA A 648 11.01 1.10 -18.81
CA ALA A 648 12.38 1.50 -19.05
C ALA A 648 13.16 1.68 -17.75
N PHE A 649 12.55 2.31 -16.74
CA PHE A 649 13.19 2.51 -15.43
C PHE A 649 13.34 1.21 -14.62
N LEU A 650 12.27 0.41 -14.55
CA LEU A 650 12.24 -0.83 -13.78
C LEU A 650 13.05 -1.94 -14.47
N GLY A 651 13.08 -1.96 -15.80
CA GLY A 651 13.61 -3.06 -16.62
C GLY A 651 12.62 -4.23 -16.78
N ARG A 652 11.35 -4.01 -16.38
CA ARG A 652 10.23 -4.97 -16.42
C ARG A 652 8.90 -4.23 -16.29
N GLU A 653 7.79 -4.94 -16.51
CA GLU A 653 6.46 -4.44 -16.16
C GLU A 653 6.36 -4.13 -14.65
N PRO A 654 5.63 -3.05 -14.25
CA PRO A 654 5.42 -2.74 -12.85
C PRO A 654 4.48 -3.75 -12.18
N SER A 655 4.64 -3.97 -10.86
CA SER A 655 3.80 -4.88 -10.08
C SER A 655 3.31 -4.26 -8.77
N SER A 656 2.20 -4.76 -8.23
CA SER A 656 1.69 -4.33 -6.92
C SER A 656 2.37 -5.02 -5.74
N GLU A 657 3.32 -5.93 -5.99
CA GLU A 657 3.97 -6.70 -4.92
C GLU A 657 4.75 -5.81 -3.96
N ALA A 658 5.41 -4.76 -4.44
CA ALA A 658 6.15 -3.83 -3.59
C ALA A 658 5.23 -3.10 -2.60
N PHE A 659 4.07 -2.65 -3.08
CA PHE A 659 3.02 -2.06 -2.24
C PHE A 659 2.48 -3.07 -1.22
N MET A 660 2.38 -4.35 -1.60
CA MET A 660 1.93 -5.43 -0.70
C MET A 660 3.03 -5.93 0.25
N ARG A 661 4.31 -5.81 -0.10
CA ARG A 661 5.50 -6.25 0.66
C ARG A 661 5.73 -5.40 1.91
N GLU A 662 5.03 -4.29 2.05
CA GLU A 662 4.99 -3.53 3.30
C GLU A 662 4.50 -4.37 4.50
N ASP A 663 4.05 -5.62 4.30
CA ASP A 663 3.96 -6.63 5.35
C ASP A 663 4.30 -8.04 4.87
N ILE A 664 4.76 -8.88 5.81
CA ILE A 664 4.82 -10.37 5.83
C ILE A 664 6.25 -10.95 5.95
N GLY A 665 6.60 -11.32 7.19
CA GLY A 665 7.73 -12.20 7.50
C GLY A 665 7.41 -13.12 8.69
N ALA A 666 6.60 -14.17 8.48
CA ALA A 666 5.98 -14.91 9.60
C ALA A 666 6.45 -16.37 9.83
N CYS A 667 7.13 -17.05 8.91
CA CYS A 667 7.21 -18.51 9.01
C CYS A 667 8.31 -19.11 9.94
N LEU A 668 9.40 -18.41 10.23
CA LEU A 668 10.47 -18.91 11.11
C LEU A 668 10.54 -18.19 12.48
N TRP A 669 9.79 -17.10 12.60
CA TRP A 669 9.65 -16.32 13.83
C TRP A 669 8.72 -17.00 14.84
N GLY A 670 7.68 -17.69 14.38
CA GLY A 670 6.70 -18.36 15.25
C GLY A 670 7.33 -19.39 16.20
N TRP A 671 8.35 -20.14 15.77
CA TRP A 671 8.96 -21.18 16.60
C TRP A 671 9.89 -20.64 17.68
N ALA A 672 10.67 -19.61 17.34
CA ALA A 672 11.48 -18.90 18.33
C ALA A 672 10.59 -18.10 19.30
N LEU A 673 9.45 -17.59 18.81
CA LEU A 673 8.43 -16.96 19.63
C LEU A 673 7.78 -17.95 20.59
N ASP A 674 7.43 -19.17 20.16
CA ASP A 674 6.93 -20.23 21.06
C ASP A 674 7.90 -20.54 22.18
N LEU A 675 9.17 -20.76 21.85
CA LEU A 675 10.19 -21.06 22.85
C LEU A 675 10.44 -19.88 23.80
N CYS A 676 10.30 -18.65 23.33
CA CYS A 676 10.35 -17.44 24.15
C CYS A 676 9.14 -17.36 25.09
N ILE A 677 7.93 -17.59 24.59
CA ILE A 677 6.70 -17.59 25.39
C ILE A 677 6.75 -18.73 26.43
N LEU A 678 7.10 -19.95 26.03
CA LEU A 678 7.25 -21.09 26.93
C LEU A 678 8.28 -20.81 28.04
N ALA A 679 9.44 -20.21 27.69
CA ALA A 679 10.45 -19.82 28.67
C ALA A 679 9.93 -18.76 29.65
N ASN A 680 9.25 -17.71 29.16
CA ASN A 680 8.63 -16.69 30.00
C ASN A 680 7.49 -17.24 30.88
N CYS A 681 6.86 -18.33 30.44
CA CYS A 681 5.87 -19.06 31.21
C CYS A 681 6.48 -20.09 32.17
N ASN A 682 7.80 -20.12 32.40
CA ASN A 682 8.51 -21.09 33.24
C ASN A 682 8.32 -22.56 32.82
N ILE A 683 8.03 -22.81 31.54
CA ILE A 683 8.02 -24.16 30.96
C ILE A 683 9.44 -24.47 30.50
N ASP A 684 10.09 -25.43 31.16
CA ASP A 684 11.45 -25.86 30.82
C ASP A 684 11.44 -26.75 29.56
N SER A 685 11.41 -26.08 28.41
CA SER A 685 11.49 -26.69 27.09
C SER A 685 12.78 -27.51 26.88
N HIS A 686 13.88 -27.15 27.56
CA HIS A 686 15.13 -27.90 27.48
C HIS A 686 14.96 -29.30 28.04
N SER A 687 14.39 -29.43 29.24
CA SER A 687 14.24 -30.75 29.85
C SER A 687 13.11 -31.59 29.25
N ILE A 688 12.11 -30.98 28.60
CA ILE A 688 11.09 -31.69 27.81
C ILE A 688 11.70 -32.26 26.53
N LEU A 689 12.52 -31.47 25.82
CA LEU A 689 13.20 -31.87 24.60
C LEU A 689 14.50 -32.67 24.86
N GLN A 690 14.85 -32.87 26.14
CA GLN A 690 16.05 -33.57 26.61
C GLN A 690 17.37 -32.90 26.13
N ILE A 691 17.39 -31.57 26.11
CA ILE A 691 18.53 -30.74 25.78
C ILE A 691 19.26 -30.38 27.08
N GLN A 692 20.46 -30.93 27.29
CA GLN A 692 21.32 -30.53 28.43
C GLN A 692 21.82 -29.09 28.23
N GLN A 693 21.57 -28.23 29.22
CA GLN A 693 22.10 -26.87 29.31
C GLN A 693 23.55 -26.93 29.83
N ASP A 694 24.49 -26.34 29.10
CA ASP A 694 25.82 -26.00 29.65
C ASP A 694 25.63 -24.65 30.37
N GLU A 695 26.11 -24.50 31.61
CA GLU A 695 25.86 -23.37 32.55
C GLU A 695 26.20 -21.95 32.00
N LYS A 696 26.77 -21.84 30.80
CA LYS A 696 27.24 -20.59 30.19
C LYS A 696 26.40 -20.07 29.02
N HIS A 697 25.24 -20.66 28.70
CA HIS A 697 24.55 -20.34 27.43
C HIS A 697 23.19 -19.64 27.56
N SER A 698 22.96 -18.75 26.59
CA SER A 698 21.72 -18.02 26.33
C SER A 698 20.52 -18.96 26.06
N PRO A 699 19.28 -18.53 26.34
CA PRO A 699 18.07 -19.35 26.18
C PRO A 699 17.90 -19.92 24.76
N LEU A 700 17.33 -21.13 24.63
CA LEU A 700 17.19 -21.86 23.36
C LEU A 700 16.58 -21.05 22.20
N TYR A 701 15.67 -20.13 22.48
CA TYR A 701 15.02 -19.31 21.46
C TYR A 701 15.97 -18.32 20.78
N THR A 702 17.02 -17.87 21.48
CA THR A 702 17.97 -16.86 20.99
C THR A 702 18.75 -17.34 19.75
N PRO A 703 19.45 -18.49 19.78
CA PRO A 703 20.12 -19.02 18.59
C PRO A 703 19.14 -19.33 17.44
N ILE A 704 17.89 -19.69 17.76
CA ILE A 704 16.86 -19.97 16.76
C ILE A 704 16.38 -18.67 16.10
N PHE A 705 16.19 -17.56 16.83
CA PHE A 705 15.94 -16.25 16.21
C PHE A 705 17.07 -15.83 15.27
N TYR A 706 18.33 -16.01 15.67
CA TYR A 706 19.47 -15.73 14.80
C TYR A 706 19.48 -16.60 13.55
N PHE A 707 19.26 -17.90 13.69
CA PHE A 707 19.16 -18.83 12.57
C PHE A 707 18.02 -18.44 11.62
N SER A 708 16.84 -18.14 12.15
CA SER A 708 15.67 -17.67 11.39
C SER A 708 15.96 -16.38 10.63
N GLY A 709 16.66 -15.43 11.25
CA GLY A 709 17.09 -14.18 10.62
C GLY A 709 18.07 -14.43 9.46
N ILE A 710 19.10 -15.24 9.69
CA ILE A 710 20.10 -15.58 8.67
C ILE A 710 19.45 -16.31 7.48
N LEU A 711 18.60 -17.30 7.76
CA LEU A 711 17.89 -18.06 6.72
C LEU A 711 16.93 -17.16 5.93
N SER A 712 16.27 -16.20 6.58
CA SER A 712 15.40 -15.22 5.90
C SER A 712 16.20 -14.32 4.96
N ILE A 713 17.38 -13.85 5.39
CA ILE A 713 18.28 -13.04 4.56
C ILE A 713 18.78 -13.86 3.36
N ILE A 714 19.22 -15.09 3.59
CA ILE A 714 19.71 -15.98 2.53
C ILE A 714 18.60 -16.34 1.55
N THR A 715 17.40 -16.65 2.04
CA THR A 715 16.26 -16.98 1.20
C THR A 715 15.79 -15.76 0.40
N GLY A 716 15.79 -14.57 1.01
CA GLY A 716 15.50 -13.31 0.31
C GLY A 716 16.53 -12.98 -0.76
N ALA A 717 17.83 -13.16 -0.46
CA ALA A 717 18.91 -13.00 -1.42
C ALA A 717 18.83 -14.03 -2.55
N TRP A 718 18.47 -15.28 -2.24
CA TRP A 718 18.24 -16.29 -3.25
C TRP A 718 17.02 -15.97 -4.11
N LEU A 719 15.87 -15.62 -3.53
CA LEU A 719 14.66 -15.26 -4.28
C LEU A 719 14.97 -14.13 -5.26
N PHE A 720 15.76 -13.16 -4.80
CA PHE A 720 16.30 -12.11 -5.64
C PHE A 720 17.14 -12.70 -6.80
N ILE A 721 18.12 -13.56 -6.54
CA ILE A 721 18.94 -14.17 -7.60
C ILE A 721 18.11 -15.05 -8.57
N TYR A 722 17.21 -15.88 -8.06
CA TYR A 722 16.32 -16.74 -8.84
C TYR A 722 15.46 -15.91 -9.80
N TYR A 723 14.89 -14.81 -9.29
CA TYR A 723 14.08 -13.87 -10.05
C TYR A 723 14.83 -13.29 -11.26
N TYR A 724 16.13 -13.01 -11.13
CA TYR A 724 16.93 -12.45 -12.23
C TYR A 724 17.61 -13.49 -13.14
N SER A 725 17.82 -14.72 -12.68
CA SER A 725 18.59 -15.73 -13.42
C SER A 725 17.76 -16.78 -14.15
N TYR A 726 16.51 -17.03 -13.74
CA TYR A 726 15.56 -17.98 -14.36
C TYR A 726 16.11 -19.38 -14.69
N THR A 727 17.20 -19.79 -14.05
CA THR A 727 17.79 -21.12 -14.27
C THR A 727 17.16 -22.15 -13.31
N PRO A 728 16.58 -23.26 -13.82
CA PRO A 728 15.99 -24.31 -12.97
C PRO A 728 16.96 -24.89 -11.93
N SER A 729 18.27 -24.87 -12.24
CA SER A 729 19.37 -25.28 -11.36
C SER A 729 19.48 -24.46 -10.06
N THR A 730 18.86 -23.27 -10.00
CA THR A 730 18.89 -22.42 -8.80
C THR A 730 17.73 -22.70 -7.83
N ALA A 731 16.68 -23.45 -8.22
CA ALA A 731 15.53 -23.76 -7.36
C ALA A 731 15.86 -24.50 -6.06
N LEU A 732 16.93 -25.31 -6.05
CA LEU A 732 17.38 -26.04 -4.85
C LEU A 732 18.28 -25.23 -3.91
N VAL A 733 18.75 -24.05 -4.34
CA VAL A 733 19.75 -23.28 -3.58
C VAL A 733 19.26 -22.91 -2.16
N PRO A 734 18.00 -22.50 -1.91
CA PRO A 734 17.53 -22.25 -0.54
C PRO A 734 17.54 -23.51 0.31
N TYR A 735 17.17 -24.64 -0.27
CA TYR A 735 17.14 -25.92 0.43
C TYR A 735 18.56 -26.37 0.78
N VAL A 736 19.51 -26.22 -0.16
CA VAL A 736 20.92 -26.54 0.05
C VAL A 736 21.57 -25.57 1.05
N LEU A 737 21.26 -24.27 0.98
CA LEU A 737 21.78 -23.28 1.91
C LEU A 737 21.16 -23.43 3.30
N ALA A 738 19.86 -23.71 3.42
CA ALA A 738 19.21 -24.04 4.68
C ALA A 738 19.84 -25.29 5.32
N LEU A 739 20.11 -26.33 4.51
CA LEU A 739 20.85 -27.50 4.96
C LEU A 739 22.29 -27.14 5.34
N GLY A 740 22.98 -26.30 4.57
CA GLY A 740 24.34 -25.82 4.84
C GLY A 740 24.44 -25.02 6.13
N LEU A 741 23.43 -24.21 6.46
CA LEU A 741 23.35 -23.46 7.70
C LEU A 741 23.25 -24.37 8.93
N LEU A 742 22.64 -25.56 8.81
CA LEU A 742 22.63 -26.56 9.88
C LEU A 742 24.03 -27.10 10.21
N PHE A 743 24.99 -26.93 9.30
CA PHE A 743 26.40 -27.32 9.48
C PHE A 743 27.33 -26.12 9.68
N TRP A 744 26.80 -24.88 9.62
CA TRP A 744 27.59 -23.65 9.74
C TRP A 744 28.28 -23.56 11.10
N PRO A 745 29.62 -23.32 11.16
CA PRO A 745 30.37 -23.36 12.41
C PRO A 745 30.20 -22.15 13.32
N GLY A 746 29.37 -21.16 12.96
CA GLY A 746 29.16 -19.91 13.71
C GLY A 746 28.45 -20.06 15.05
N GLU A 747 28.38 -18.95 15.79
CA GLU A 747 27.85 -18.86 17.16
C GLU A 747 26.34 -19.11 17.26
N SER A 748 25.61 -19.08 16.15
CA SER A 748 24.15 -19.24 16.10
C SER A 748 23.67 -20.69 16.29
N LEU A 749 24.51 -21.71 16.08
CA LEU A 749 24.20 -23.12 16.36
C LEU A 749 25.45 -23.84 16.83
N TYR A 750 25.67 -24.04 18.13
CA TYR A 750 26.90 -24.66 18.63
C TYR A 750 27.15 -26.07 18.08
N LYS A 751 28.44 -26.47 17.97
CA LYS A 751 28.85 -27.80 17.46
C LYS A 751 28.13 -28.97 18.14
N LYS A 752 27.92 -28.89 19.45
CA LYS A 752 27.20 -29.92 20.22
C LYS A 752 25.73 -30.03 19.77
N ASP A 753 25.06 -28.91 19.54
CA ASP A 753 23.65 -28.88 19.14
C ASP A 753 23.45 -29.31 17.69
N ARG A 754 24.38 -28.97 16.78
CA ARG A 754 24.39 -29.50 15.41
C ARG A 754 24.51 -31.04 15.41
N ILE A 755 25.43 -31.59 16.19
CA ILE A 755 25.59 -33.05 16.32
C ILE A 755 24.33 -33.70 16.91
N ARG A 756 23.70 -33.06 17.90
CA ARG A 756 22.42 -33.53 18.48
C ARG A 756 21.31 -33.51 17.44
N PHE A 757 21.16 -32.43 16.67
CA PHE A 757 20.16 -32.33 15.60
C PHE A 757 20.37 -33.39 14.51
N ILE A 758 21.61 -33.67 14.11
CA ILE A 758 21.93 -34.76 13.17
C ILE A 758 21.55 -36.13 13.75
N ARG A 759 21.83 -36.38 15.04
CA ARG A 759 21.40 -37.61 15.70
C ARG A 759 19.89 -37.73 15.76
N LEU A 760 19.20 -36.62 16.01
CA LEU A 760 17.73 -36.53 16.01
C LEU A 760 17.19 -36.89 14.62
N LEU A 761 17.67 -36.25 13.55
CA LEU A 761 17.31 -36.58 12.17
C LEU A 761 17.58 -38.05 11.84
N LYS A 762 18.77 -38.57 12.18
CA LYS A 762 19.12 -39.97 11.98
C LYS A 762 18.12 -40.89 12.71
N ARG A 763 17.76 -40.56 13.94
CA ARG A 763 16.82 -41.36 14.74
C ARG A 763 15.40 -41.28 14.18
N THR A 764 14.94 -40.12 13.74
CA THR A 764 13.60 -39.97 13.14
C THR A 764 13.48 -40.72 11.81
N PHE A 765 14.46 -40.60 10.90
CA PHE A 765 14.37 -41.18 9.55
C PHE A 765 14.83 -42.65 9.47
N LEU A 766 15.89 -43.03 10.17
CA LEU A 766 16.62 -44.29 9.92
C LEU A 766 16.45 -45.37 11.00
N SER A 767 15.84 -45.06 12.15
CA SER A 767 15.67 -46.05 13.23
C SER A 767 14.77 -47.22 12.85
N GLY A 768 15.02 -48.42 13.34
CA GLY A 768 14.10 -49.56 13.16
C GLY A 768 12.79 -49.41 13.95
N ILE A 769 11.81 -50.28 13.69
CA ILE A 769 10.52 -50.32 14.44
C ILE A 769 10.66 -50.75 15.91
N HIS A 770 11.83 -51.22 16.32
CA HIS A 770 12.12 -51.61 17.71
C HIS A 770 13.01 -50.59 18.43
N ALA A 771 13.32 -49.46 17.80
CA ALA A 771 14.12 -48.42 18.42
C ALA A 771 13.26 -47.58 19.39
N PRO A 772 13.84 -47.08 20.49
CA PRO A 772 13.14 -46.17 21.39
C PRO A 772 12.81 -44.86 20.66
N VAL A 773 11.58 -44.37 20.89
CA VAL A 773 11.07 -43.11 20.34
C VAL A 773 11.00 -42.08 21.45
N PHE A 774 11.71 -40.96 21.30
CA PHE A 774 11.70 -39.87 22.26
C PHE A 774 10.74 -38.76 21.82
N PHE A 775 10.31 -37.93 22.77
CA PHE A 775 9.39 -36.83 22.47
C PHE A 775 9.94 -35.84 21.42
N SER A 776 11.25 -35.58 21.40
CA SER A 776 11.87 -34.76 20.35
C SER A 776 11.78 -35.39 18.96
N ASP A 777 11.76 -36.72 18.86
CA ASP A 777 11.55 -37.43 17.58
C ASP A 777 10.13 -37.25 17.06
N ILE A 778 9.17 -37.23 18.00
CA ILE A 778 7.74 -37.04 17.72
C ILE A 778 7.50 -35.63 17.21
N ILE A 779 7.99 -34.59 17.92
CA ILE A 779 7.85 -33.19 17.50
C ILE A 779 8.44 -33.00 16.09
N LEU A 780 9.64 -33.52 15.84
CA LEU A 780 10.26 -33.40 14.52
C LEU A 780 9.44 -34.13 13.45
N ALA A 781 9.00 -35.37 13.69
CA ALA A 781 8.21 -36.11 12.72
C ALA A 781 6.86 -35.43 12.42
N ASP A 782 6.19 -34.88 13.43
CA ASP A 782 4.96 -34.11 13.25
C ASP A 782 5.19 -32.82 12.45
N MET A 783 6.32 -32.14 12.66
CA MET A 783 6.73 -30.99 11.82
C MET A 783 6.92 -31.37 10.36
N LEU A 784 7.53 -32.54 10.10
CA LEU A 784 7.75 -33.02 8.73
C LEU A 784 6.44 -33.26 7.98
N THR A 785 5.35 -33.65 8.67
CA THR A 785 4.03 -33.77 8.03
C THR A 785 3.53 -32.44 7.47
N SER A 786 3.81 -31.35 8.18
CA SER A 786 3.46 -29.98 7.77
C SER A 786 4.28 -29.47 6.60
N VAL A 787 5.40 -30.10 6.22
CA VAL A 787 6.19 -29.74 5.02
C VAL A 787 6.23 -30.86 3.99
N SER A 788 5.26 -31.77 4.01
CA SER A 788 5.22 -32.95 3.14
C SER A 788 5.25 -32.64 1.63
N ASN A 789 4.62 -31.56 1.17
CA ASN A 789 4.69 -31.14 -0.23
C ASN A 789 6.12 -30.77 -0.67
N VAL A 790 6.93 -30.20 0.25
CA VAL A 790 8.33 -29.82 -0.02
C VAL A 790 9.16 -31.04 -0.40
N PHE A 791 8.85 -32.23 0.14
CA PHE A 791 9.53 -33.47 -0.25
C PHE A 791 9.25 -33.83 -1.72
N GLY A 792 8.01 -33.69 -2.17
CA GLY A 792 7.62 -33.91 -3.56
C GLY A 792 8.30 -32.91 -4.51
N ASP A 793 8.26 -31.62 -4.15
CA ASP A 793 8.86 -30.55 -4.95
C ASP A 793 10.39 -30.68 -5.02
N SER A 794 11.04 -31.03 -3.89
CA SER A 794 12.49 -31.27 -3.83
C SER A 794 12.92 -32.46 -4.69
N PHE A 795 12.12 -33.53 -4.71
CA PHE A 795 12.38 -34.67 -5.58
C PHE A 795 12.30 -34.27 -7.07
N MET A 796 11.25 -33.55 -7.47
CA MET A 796 11.08 -33.08 -8.84
C MET A 796 12.21 -32.14 -9.27
N ALA A 797 12.57 -31.19 -8.41
CA ALA A 797 13.70 -30.30 -8.67
C ALA A 797 15.02 -31.07 -8.80
N THR A 798 15.24 -32.11 -7.98
CA THR A 798 16.42 -32.98 -8.07
C THR A 798 16.44 -33.75 -9.39
N CYS A 799 15.31 -34.30 -9.84
CA CYS A 799 15.18 -34.98 -11.12
C CYS A 799 15.52 -34.05 -12.30
N VAL A 800 14.99 -32.83 -12.30
CA VAL A 800 15.31 -31.79 -13.29
C VAL A 800 16.81 -31.50 -13.33
N MET A 801 17.45 -31.34 -12.16
CA MET A 801 18.88 -31.05 -12.10
C MET A 801 19.77 -32.22 -12.54
N LEU A 802 19.48 -33.45 -12.10
CA LEU A 802 20.33 -34.60 -12.42
C LEU A 802 20.24 -35.03 -13.88
N THR A 803 19.10 -34.80 -14.52
CA THR A 803 18.87 -35.20 -15.92
C THR A 803 19.09 -34.06 -16.92
N GLY A 804 19.09 -32.81 -16.45
CA GLY A 804 19.08 -31.61 -17.28
C GLY A 804 17.80 -31.40 -18.09
N GLN A 805 16.78 -32.24 -17.89
CA GLN A 805 15.51 -32.15 -18.62
C GLN A 805 14.61 -31.08 -18.00
N PRO A 806 13.85 -30.32 -18.81
CA PRO A 806 12.93 -29.30 -18.30
C PRO A 806 11.82 -29.91 -17.45
N LEU A 807 11.21 -29.13 -16.55
CA LEU A 807 10.13 -29.61 -15.68
C LEU A 807 8.95 -30.20 -16.48
N SER A 808 8.64 -29.63 -17.66
CA SER A 808 7.63 -30.14 -18.59
C SER A 808 7.91 -31.55 -19.09
N TYR A 809 9.18 -31.98 -19.19
CA TYR A 809 9.53 -33.36 -19.54
C TYR A 809 9.01 -34.37 -18.50
N PHE A 810 9.00 -33.97 -17.23
CA PHE A 810 8.49 -34.78 -16.13
C PHE A 810 7.00 -34.54 -15.83
N MET A 811 6.45 -33.39 -16.24
CA MET A 811 5.09 -32.97 -15.90
C MET A 811 4.06 -33.13 -17.03
N ASP A 812 4.47 -33.05 -18.30
CA ASP A 812 3.59 -32.89 -19.46
C ASP A 812 3.78 -33.98 -20.53
N ASN A 813 4.81 -34.83 -20.40
CA ASN A 813 5.03 -35.92 -21.35
C ASN A 813 4.16 -37.13 -21.01
N THR A 814 3.22 -37.47 -21.89
CA THR A 814 2.28 -38.59 -21.76
C THR A 814 2.96 -39.97 -21.75
N ASP A 815 4.22 -40.07 -22.15
CA ASP A 815 5.00 -41.31 -22.03
C ASP A 815 5.68 -41.49 -20.66
N ASN A 816 5.73 -40.44 -19.81
CA ASN A 816 6.47 -40.41 -18.53
C ASN A 816 5.56 -40.33 -17.29
N ILE A 817 4.35 -40.90 -17.42
CA ILE A 817 3.24 -40.95 -16.45
C ILE A 817 3.65 -41.43 -15.04
N TYR A 818 4.78 -42.12 -14.90
CA TYR A 818 5.20 -42.74 -13.64
C TYR A 818 5.63 -41.73 -12.55
N TYR A 819 6.27 -40.62 -12.92
CA TYR A 819 6.87 -39.70 -11.93
C TYR A 819 5.83 -38.82 -11.22
N LYS A 820 5.01 -38.11 -11.99
CA LYS A 820 4.00 -37.17 -11.49
C LYS A 820 2.84 -37.85 -10.75
N ASP A 821 2.36 -38.97 -11.28
CA ASP A 821 1.10 -39.56 -10.82
C ASP A 821 1.27 -40.65 -9.76
N ILE A 822 2.48 -41.21 -9.63
CA ILE A 822 2.77 -42.33 -8.73
C ILE A 822 3.86 -41.93 -7.75
N ILE A 823 5.08 -41.62 -8.24
CA ILE A 823 6.23 -41.40 -7.34
C ILE A 823 6.04 -40.18 -6.44
N VAL A 824 5.63 -39.01 -6.97
CA VAL A 824 5.49 -37.79 -6.17
C VAL A 824 4.48 -37.96 -5.02
N PRO A 825 3.27 -38.50 -5.23
CA PRO A 825 2.36 -38.83 -4.13
C PRO A 825 2.97 -39.77 -3.07
N PHE A 826 3.74 -40.79 -3.47
CA PHE A 826 4.44 -41.66 -2.52
C PHE A 826 5.50 -40.92 -1.70
N ILE A 827 6.20 -39.98 -2.29
CA ILE A 827 7.19 -39.14 -1.60
C ILE A 827 6.51 -38.18 -0.62
N ILE A 828 5.38 -37.58 -1.00
CA ILE A 828 4.57 -36.74 -0.10
C ILE A 828 4.04 -37.56 1.10
N CYS A 829 3.79 -38.86 0.92
CA CYS A 829 3.40 -39.76 2.00
C CYS A 829 4.53 -40.09 3.01
N LEU A 830 5.81 -39.84 2.68
CA LEU A 830 6.95 -40.28 3.49
C LEU A 830 6.92 -39.75 4.94
N PRO A 831 6.66 -38.46 5.22
CA PRO A 831 6.55 -37.97 6.59
C PRO A 831 5.47 -38.67 7.42
N TYR A 832 4.34 -39.01 6.79
CA TYR A 832 3.24 -39.74 7.44
C TYR A 832 3.63 -41.17 7.76
N LEU A 833 4.36 -41.84 6.86
CA LEU A 833 4.89 -43.19 7.09
C LEU A 833 5.93 -43.20 8.21
N ILE A 834 6.77 -42.17 8.32
CA ILE A 834 7.73 -42.02 9.41
C ILE A 834 7.01 -41.93 10.75
N ARG A 835 5.98 -41.09 10.85
CA ARG A 835 5.25 -40.95 12.12
C ARG A 835 4.39 -42.17 12.45
N LEU A 836 3.77 -42.80 11.45
CA LEU A 836 3.07 -44.08 11.58
C LEU A 836 4.00 -45.17 12.14
N LYS A 837 5.22 -45.27 11.60
CA LYS A 837 6.25 -46.19 12.07
C LYS A 837 6.66 -45.92 13.52
N GLN A 838 6.83 -44.66 13.90
CA GLN A 838 7.10 -44.29 15.29
C GLN A 838 5.95 -44.70 16.22
N CYS A 839 4.69 -44.49 15.82
CA CYS A 839 3.53 -44.94 16.60
C CYS A 839 3.53 -46.46 16.80
N ILE A 840 3.89 -47.24 15.77
CA ILE A 840 4.03 -48.70 15.89
C ILE A 840 5.17 -49.06 16.85
N ALA A 841 6.31 -48.37 16.76
CA ALA A 841 7.44 -48.60 17.66
C ALA A 841 7.07 -48.32 19.13
N GLU A 842 6.39 -47.19 19.39
CA GLU A 842 5.86 -46.85 20.71
C GLU A 842 4.88 -47.92 21.23
N TYR A 843 4.01 -48.47 20.37
CA TYR A 843 3.13 -49.59 20.74
C TYR A 843 3.91 -50.87 21.06
N LEU A 844 4.93 -51.19 20.27
CA LEU A 844 5.70 -52.40 20.48
C LEU A 844 6.46 -52.37 21.80
N ASP A 845 6.89 -51.19 22.24
CA ASP A 845 7.57 -50.93 23.51
C ASP A 845 6.59 -50.89 24.70
N SER A 846 5.53 -50.08 24.65
CA SER A 846 4.62 -49.85 25.79
C SER A 846 3.43 -50.82 25.88
N LYS A 847 3.05 -51.46 24.76
CA LYS A 847 1.81 -52.24 24.58
C LYS A 847 0.51 -51.45 24.78
N GLU A 848 0.56 -50.12 24.82
CA GLU A 848 -0.63 -49.30 25.02
C GLU A 848 -1.37 -49.02 23.70
N GLN A 849 -2.67 -49.38 23.65
CA GLN A 849 -3.51 -49.28 22.45
C GLN A 849 -3.60 -47.86 21.87
N ARG A 850 -3.40 -46.82 22.69
CA ARG A 850 -3.38 -45.41 22.24
C ARG A 850 -2.40 -45.17 21.08
N HIS A 851 -1.26 -45.87 21.06
CA HIS A 851 -0.28 -45.67 19.99
C HIS A 851 -0.76 -46.25 18.66
N ILE A 852 -1.56 -47.32 18.66
CA ILE A 852 -2.21 -47.84 17.45
C ILE A 852 -3.27 -46.87 16.93
N TYR A 853 -4.07 -46.29 17.82
CA TYR A 853 -5.02 -45.25 17.40
C TYR A 853 -4.29 -44.02 16.84
N ASN A 854 -3.16 -43.63 17.43
CA ASN A 854 -2.33 -42.58 16.85
C ASN A 854 -1.78 -42.96 15.47
N ALA A 855 -1.41 -44.24 15.25
CA ALA A 855 -0.97 -44.70 13.94
C ALA A 855 -2.09 -44.54 12.88
N LEU A 856 -3.36 -44.75 13.25
CA LEU A 856 -4.51 -44.53 12.36
C LEU A 856 -4.65 -43.06 11.92
N LYS A 857 -4.30 -42.10 12.78
CA LYS A 857 -4.28 -40.67 12.45
C LYS A 857 -3.42 -40.42 11.20
N TYR A 858 -2.18 -40.88 11.22
CA TYR A 858 -1.26 -40.69 10.10
C TYR A 858 -1.59 -41.61 8.91
N ALA A 859 -2.08 -42.82 9.16
CA ALA A 859 -2.54 -43.72 8.09
C ALA A 859 -3.69 -43.12 7.28
N SER A 860 -4.63 -42.43 7.93
CA SER A 860 -5.79 -41.80 7.26
C SER A 860 -5.43 -40.66 6.31
N SER A 861 -4.21 -40.13 6.40
CA SER A 861 -3.70 -39.07 5.51
C SER A 861 -3.31 -39.61 4.12
N ILE A 862 -2.94 -40.89 4.06
CA ILE A 862 -2.42 -41.53 2.84
C ILE A 862 -3.51 -41.64 1.75
N PRO A 863 -4.75 -42.11 2.04
CA PRO A 863 -5.82 -42.11 1.05
C PRO A 863 -6.15 -40.72 0.50
N VAL A 864 -6.09 -39.66 1.33
CA VAL A 864 -6.34 -38.28 0.88
C VAL A 864 -5.37 -37.90 -0.24
N ILE A 865 -4.08 -38.15 -0.03
CA ILE A 865 -3.01 -37.84 -1.00
C ILE A 865 -3.19 -38.68 -2.28
N ILE A 866 -3.44 -39.99 -2.13
CA ILE A 866 -3.56 -40.92 -3.25
C ILE A 866 -4.80 -40.62 -4.10
N PHE A 867 -5.99 -40.55 -3.50
CA PHE A 867 -7.23 -40.26 -4.25
C PHE A 867 -7.19 -38.85 -4.85
N SER A 868 -6.53 -37.90 -4.21
CA SER A 868 -6.32 -36.57 -4.79
C SER A 868 -5.48 -36.61 -6.06
N ALA A 869 -4.38 -37.37 -6.07
CA ALA A 869 -3.55 -37.54 -7.25
C ALA A 869 -4.29 -38.27 -8.38
N ILE A 870 -5.05 -39.32 -8.05
CA ILE A 870 -5.89 -40.04 -9.02
C ILE A 870 -6.96 -39.10 -9.61
N GLN A 871 -7.60 -38.25 -8.80
CA GLN A 871 -8.57 -37.27 -9.28
C GLN A 871 -7.92 -36.25 -10.22
N LYS A 872 -6.71 -35.77 -9.90
CA LYS A 872 -5.97 -34.85 -10.78
C LYS A 872 -5.77 -35.46 -12.16
N LYS A 873 -5.38 -36.73 -12.18
CA LYS A 873 -5.18 -37.51 -13.40
C LYS A 873 -6.49 -37.68 -14.18
N ALA A 874 -7.58 -37.97 -13.48
CA ALA A 874 -8.91 -38.11 -14.09
C ALA A 874 -9.33 -36.83 -14.83
N ASN A 875 -9.17 -35.68 -14.18
CA ASN A 875 -9.48 -34.37 -14.74
C ASN A 875 -8.67 -34.08 -16.02
N ILE A 876 -7.38 -34.44 -16.04
CA ILE A 876 -6.51 -34.26 -17.20
C ILE A 876 -6.99 -35.12 -18.38
N TYR A 877 -7.29 -36.40 -18.17
CA TYR A 877 -7.81 -37.26 -19.26
C TYR A 877 -9.12 -36.73 -19.84
N ILE A 878 -10.01 -36.22 -19.00
CA ILE A 878 -11.27 -35.63 -19.47
C ILE A 878 -11.02 -34.37 -20.29
N LEU A 879 -10.09 -33.51 -19.86
CA LEU A 879 -9.70 -32.31 -20.61
C LEU A 879 -9.09 -32.65 -21.98
N GLU A 880 -8.26 -33.69 -22.06
CA GLU A 880 -7.53 -34.05 -23.28
C GLU A 880 -8.34 -34.91 -24.25
N SER A 881 -9.20 -35.81 -23.74
CA SER A 881 -9.85 -36.87 -24.54
C SER A 881 -11.37 -36.94 -24.38
N GLY A 882 -11.96 -36.02 -23.60
CA GLY A 882 -13.41 -35.91 -23.37
C GLY A 882 -14.01 -36.98 -22.46
N GLN A 883 -13.26 -38.03 -22.11
CA GLN A 883 -13.68 -39.11 -21.22
C GLN A 883 -12.48 -39.84 -20.61
N VAL A 884 -12.68 -40.49 -19.46
CA VAL A 884 -11.67 -41.35 -18.85
C VAL A 884 -11.60 -42.69 -19.60
N PRO A 885 -10.42 -43.33 -19.78
CA PRO A 885 -10.31 -44.63 -20.46
C PRO A 885 -11.21 -45.72 -19.87
N ASN A 886 -11.87 -46.51 -20.71
CA ASN A 886 -12.75 -47.62 -20.29
C ASN A 886 -12.05 -48.71 -19.45
N SER A 887 -10.71 -48.70 -19.39
CA SER A 887 -9.91 -49.60 -18.55
C SER A 887 -9.80 -49.14 -17.09
N TRP A 888 -10.25 -47.93 -16.73
CA TRP A 888 -10.27 -47.46 -15.35
C TRP A 888 -11.41 -48.12 -14.57
N TYR A 889 -11.05 -48.83 -13.50
CA TYR A 889 -11.99 -49.54 -12.63
C TYR A 889 -12.90 -48.60 -11.80
N LEU A 890 -12.57 -47.31 -11.68
CA LEU A 890 -13.31 -46.32 -10.90
C LEU A 890 -13.68 -45.11 -11.78
N ASN A 891 -14.98 -44.81 -11.86
CA ASN A 891 -15.48 -43.58 -12.47
C ASN A 891 -14.98 -42.35 -11.67
N GLU A 892 -14.59 -41.28 -12.36
CA GLU A 892 -14.14 -39.99 -11.80
C GLU A 892 -15.01 -39.51 -10.62
N ILE A 893 -16.33 -39.58 -10.75
CA ILE A 893 -17.26 -39.14 -9.70
C ILE A 893 -17.07 -39.96 -8.42
N HIS A 894 -16.78 -41.26 -8.53
CA HIS A 894 -16.50 -42.10 -7.37
C HIS A 894 -15.15 -41.78 -6.74
N VAL A 895 -14.12 -41.48 -7.54
CA VAL A 895 -12.80 -41.05 -7.04
C VAL A 895 -12.94 -39.76 -6.23
N PHE A 896 -13.67 -38.78 -6.76
CA PHE A 896 -13.95 -37.53 -6.06
C PHE A 896 -14.71 -37.75 -4.75
N ARG A 897 -15.77 -38.59 -4.77
CA ARG A 897 -16.54 -38.95 -3.57
C ARG A 897 -15.68 -39.62 -2.50
N PHE A 898 -14.83 -40.58 -2.89
CA PHE A 898 -13.92 -41.23 -1.95
C PHE A 898 -12.92 -40.23 -1.36
N TRP A 899 -12.35 -39.34 -2.17
CA TRP A 899 -11.49 -38.28 -1.68
C TRP A 899 -12.18 -37.39 -0.65
N VAL A 900 -13.42 -36.92 -0.90
CA VAL A 900 -14.20 -36.13 0.06
C VAL A 900 -14.41 -36.89 1.38
N ILE A 901 -14.77 -38.19 1.30
CA ILE A 901 -14.96 -39.04 2.48
C ILE A 901 -13.67 -39.13 3.29
N PHE A 902 -12.54 -39.41 2.64
CA PHE A 902 -11.25 -39.55 3.33
C PHE A 902 -10.74 -38.25 3.92
N ILE A 903 -10.99 -37.10 3.27
CA ILE A 903 -10.73 -35.78 3.86
C ILE A 903 -11.53 -35.62 5.14
N PHE A 904 -12.84 -35.85 5.08
CA PHE A 904 -13.70 -35.66 6.25
C PHE A 904 -13.26 -36.55 7.42
N ILE A 905 -13.01 -37.84 7.16
CA ILE A 905 -12.53 -38.80 8.16
C ILE A 905 -11.21 -38.32 8.74
N ASN A 906 -10.23 -37.97 7.89
CA ASN A 906 -8.92 -37.55 8.36
C ASN A 906 -8.99 -36.25 9.17
N SER A 907 -9.65 -35.20 8.67
CA SER A 907 -9.73 -33.91 9.35
C SER A 907 -10.43 -34.06 10.70
N MET A 908 -11.59 -34.72 10.75
CA MET A 908 -12.35 -34.86 12.00
C MET A 908 -11.63 -35.74 13.02
N TYR A 909 -11.05 -36.86 12.58
CA TYR A 909 -10.30 -37.74 13.47
C TYR A 909 -9.05 -37.07 14.02
N SER A 910 -8.33 -36.34 13.16
CA SER A 910 -7.09 -35.67 13.53
C SER A 910 -7.35 -34.45 14.44
N PHE A 911 -8.42 -33.70 14.20
CA PHE A 911 -8.89 -32.64 15.12
C PHE A 911 -9.23 -33.22 16.50
N TRP A 912 -10.04 -34.30 16.53
CA TRP A 912 -10.38 -34.97 17.78
C TRP A 912 -9.15 -35.48 18.52
N TRP A 913 -8.19 -36.04 17.80
CA TRP A 913 -6.93 -36.52 18.36
C TRP A 913 -6.13 -35.38 19.01
N ASP A 914 -6.02 -34.25 18.33
CA ASP A 914 -5.22 -33.13 18.80
C ASP A 914 -5.76 -32.57 20.12
N ILE A 915 -7.08 -32.36 20.21
CA ILE A 915 -7.71 -31.83 21.41
C ILE A 915 -7.79 -32.85 22.55
N SER A 916 -8.01 -34.14 22.24
CA SER A 916 -8.28 -35.17 23.26
C SER A 916 -7.01 -35.85 23.75
N MET A 917 -6.00 -36.01 22.88
CA MET A 917 -4.80 -36.81 23.18
C MET A 917 -3.55 -35.94 23.19
N ASP A 918 -3.32 -35.14 22.13
CA ASP A 918 -2.09 -34.37 22.01
C ASP A 918 -2.04 -33.25 23.04
N TRP A 919 -3.15 -32.53 23.23
CA TRP A 919 -3.31 -31.50 24.25
C TRP A 919 -3.92 -32.03 25.54
N ASN A 920 -4.49 -33.25 25.53
CA ASN A 920 -5.20 -33.86 26.67
C ASN A 920 -6.24 -32.90 27.28
N LEU A 921 -6.88 -32.10 26.44
CA LEU A 921 -7.65 -30.93 26.87
C LEU A 921 -9.08 -31.31 27.25
N ILE A 922 -9.63 -32.37 26.65
CA ILE A 922 -11.03 -32.76 26.81
C ILE A 922 -11.14 -34.09 27.54
N THR A 923 -11.98 -34.14 28.57
CA THR A 923 -12.40 -35.39 29.23
C THR A 923 -13.87 -35.64 28.93
N ILE A 924 -14.16 -36.81 28.34
CA ILE A 924 -15.53 -37.24 28.03
C ILE A 924 -16.04 -38.08 29.20
N ASN A 925 -17.06 -37.59 29.90
CA ASN A 925 -17.75 -38.41 30.90
C ASN A 925 -18.80 -39.28 30.19
N THR A 926 -18.50 -40.57 30.08
CA THR A 926 -19.35 -41.55 29.37
C THR A 926 -20.67 -41.84 30.08
N GLN A 927 -20.79 -41.52 31.38
CA GLN A 927 -22.03 -41.72 32.14
C GLN A 927 -22.99 -40.52 32.06
N SER A 928 -22.47 -39.29 31.93
CA SER A 928 -23.29 -38.08 31.84
C SER A 928 -23.40 -37.50 30.43
N HIS A 929 -22.70 -38.07 29.45
CA HIS A 929 -22.58 -37.53 28.08
C HIS A 929 -22.13 -36.06 28.02
N THR A 930 -21.41 -35.58 29.04
CA THR A 930 -20.89 -34.20 29.09
C THR A 930 -19.40 -34.15 28.77
N VAL A 931 -19.04 -33.12 28.00
CA VAL A 931 -17.66 -32.80 27.60
C VAL A 931 -17.15 -31.69 28.51
N HIS A 932 -16.06 -31.93 29.21
CA HIS A 932 -15.42 -30.92 30.05
C HIS A 932 -13.96 -30.70 29.64
N ILE A 933 -13.53 -29.44 29.69
CA ILE A 933 -12.11 -29.10 29.62
C ILE A 933 -11.43 -29.68 30.88
N ARG A 934 -10.21 -30.20 30.74
CA ARG A 934 -9.43 -30.72 31.87
C ARG A 934 -9.36 -29.69 32.99
N ARG A 935 -9.47 -30.15 34.24
CA ARG A 935 -9.54 -29.25 35.40
C ARG A 935 -8.23 -28.49 35.68
N GLN A 936 -7.10 -29.03 35.22
CA GLN A 936 -5.77 -28.48 35.42
C GLN A 936 -5.35 -27.75 34.14
N LEU A 937 -5.37 -26.42 34.17
CA LEU A 937 -4.90 -25.57 33.09
C LEU A 937 -3.63 -24.88 33.54
N TYR A 938 -2.58 -24.94 32.73
CA TYR A 938 -1.34 -24.21 33.00
C TYR A 938 -1.55 -22.70 32.82
N PHE A 939 -2.26 -22.32 31.75
CA PHE A 939 -2.71 -20.94 31.56
C PHE A 939 -3.99 -20.72 32.36
N SER A 940 -3.98 -19.71 33.22
CA SER A 940 -5.06 -19.44 34.18
C SER A 940 -6.41 -19.12 33.53
N GLN A 941 -6.42 -18.64 32.27
CA GLN A 941 -7.64 -18.30 31.54
C GLN A 941 -8.06 -19.44 30.59
N PRO A 942 -9.26 -20.02 30.77
CA PRO A 942 -9.77 -21.08 29.88
C PRO A 942 -9.93 -20.65 28.41
N ILE A 943 -10.02 -19.34 28.15
CA ILE A 943 -10.25 -18.80 26.80
C ILE A 943 -9.14 -19.18 25.82
N TYR A 944 -7.88 -19.27 26.26
CA TYR A 944 -6.75 -19.63 25.39
C TYR A 944 -6.91 -21.03 24.81
N TYR A 945 -7.39 -21.97 25.63
CA TYR A 945 -7.63 -23.33 25.21
C TYR A 945 -8.87 -23.45 24.30
N ILE A 946 -9.91 -22.67 24.58
CA ILE A 946 -11.12 -22.63 23.73
C ILE A 946 -10.78 -22.06 22.35
N LEU A 947 -9.99 -20.98 22.29
CA LEU A 947 -9.51 -20.40 21.05
C LEU A 947 -8.62 -21.37 20.29
N ALA A 948 -7.72 -22.08 20.98
CA ALA A 948 -6.87 -23.09 20.35
C ALA A 948 -7.70 -24.21 19.70
N VAL A 949 -8.74 -24.70 20.38
CA VAL A 949 -9.67 -25.70 19.84
C VAL A 949 -10.40 -25.17 18.61
N PHE A 950 -10.90 -23.94 18.66
CA PHE A 950 -11.59 -23.33 17.53
C PHE A 950 -10.66 -23.13 16.32
N ILE A 951 -9.45 -22.64 16.56
CA ILE A 951 -8.44 -22.42 15.53
C ILE A 951 -8.01 -23.75 14.91
N ASP A 952 -7.73 -24.79 15.70
CA ASP A 952 -7.36 -26.10 15.14
C ASP A 952 -8.49 -26.71 14.32
N PHE A 953 -9.75 -26.58 14.76
CA PHE A 953 -10.91 -27.03 13.97
C PHE A 953 -10.96 -26.35 12.59
N LEU A 954 -10.86 -25.02 12.57
CA LEU A 954 -10.93 -24.22 11.34
C LEU A 954 -9.78 -24.59 10.38
N LEU A 955 -8.57 -24.72 10.92
CA LEU A 955 -7.36 -24.93 10.12
C LEU A 955 -7.11 -26.41 9.78
N ARG A 956 -7.84 -27.36 10.38
CA ARG A 956 -7.75 -28.77 9.98
C ARG A 956 -8.20 -29.02 8.55
N ILE A 957 -9.18 -28.24 8.11
CA ILE A 957 -9.74 -28.34 6.76
C ILE A 957 -8.72 -27.82 5.74
N THR A 958 -7.97 -26.76 6.07
CA THR A 958 -6.98 -26.18 5.16
C THR A 958 -5.78 -27.08 4.93
N TRP A 959 -5.37 -27.85 5.94
CA TRP A 959 -4.35 -28.90 5.80
C TRP A 959 -4.77 -29.96 4.76
N SER A 960 -6.05 -30.37 4.73
CA SER A 960 -6.53 -31.36 3.75
C SER A 960 -6.56 -30.79 2.33
N PHE A 961 -6.86 -29.50 2.17
CA PHE A 961 -6.76 -28.82 0.88
C PHE A 961 -5.31 -28.67 0.41
N LYS A 962 -4.37 -28.41 1.33
CA LYS A 962 -2.94 -28.36 1.04
C LYS A 962 -2.40 -29.67 0.45
N LEU A 963 -2.86 -30.82 0.95
CA LEU A 963 -2.48 -32.14 0.40
C LEU A 963 -3.20 -32.49 -0.90
N SER A 964 -4.19 -31.69 -1.32
CA SER A 964 -5.08 -32.04 -2.41
C SER A 964 -4.64 -31.40 -3.74
N SER A 965 -3.76 -32.10 -4.44
CA SER A 965 -3.09 -31.63 -5.66
C SER A 965 -3.98 -31.32 -6.88
N HIS A 966 -5.23 -31.80 -6.92
CA HIS A 966 -6.18 -31.55 -8.02
C HIS A 966 -6.98 -30.26 -7.89
N LEU A 967 -6.98 -29.62 -6.70
CA LEU A 967 -7.78 -28.42 -6.48
C LEU A 967 -7.20 -27.23 -7.24
N LEU A 968 -8.05 -26.45 -7.88
CA LEU A 968 -7.66 -25.22 -8.62
C LEU A 968 -6.95 -24.20 -7.73
N ILE A 969 -7.27 -24.17 -6.42
CA ILE A 969 -6.58 -23.32 -5.43
C ILE A 969 -5.08 -23.62 -5.31
N ARG A 970 -4.62 -24.80 -5.78
CA ARG A 970 -3.20 -25.18 -5.87
C ARG A 970 -2.55 -24.79 -7.20
N GLN A 971 -3.26 -24.10 -8.09
CA GLN A 971 -2.73 -23.56 -9.35
C GLN A 971 -2.44 -22.05 -9.28
N LEU A 972 -2.80 -21.40 -8.16
CA LEU A 972 -2.54 -20.00 -7.91
C LEU A 972 -1.45 -19.86 -6.84
N ASP A 973 -0.33 -19.23 -7.19
CA ASP A 973 0.85 -19.11 -6.30
C ASP A 973 0.51 -18.43 -4.96
N ALA A 974 -0.32 -17.37 -5.00
CA ALA A 974 -0.78 -16.68 -3.79
C ALA A 974 -1.62 -17.58 -2.86
N SER A 975 -2.40 -18.50 -3.44
CA SER A 975 -3.20 -19.45 -2.66
C SER A 975 -2.36 -20.56 -2.06
N ILE A 976 -1.30 -20.99 -2.76
CA ILE A 976 -0.29 -21.88 -2.19
C ILE A 976 0.37 -21.20 -0.99
N PHE A 977 0.85 -19.96 -1.15
CA PHE A 977 1.46 -19.19 -0.07
C PHE A 977 0.54 -19.06 1.16
N LEU A 978 -0.74 -18.72 0.95
CA LEU A 978 -1.70 -18.59 2.04
C LEU A 978 -1.97 -19.93 2.74
N LEU A 979 -2.14 -21.03 2.00
CA LEU A 979 -2.34 -22.36 2.58
C LEU A 979 -1.11 -22.81 3.39
N GLU A 980 0.10 -22.50 2.91
CA GLU A 980 1.34 -22.79 3.61
C GLU A 980 1.46 -21.95 4.90
N LEU A 981 1.11 -20.66 4.86
CA LEU A 981 1.10 -19.78 6.04
C LEU A 981 0.08 -20.25 7.10
N MET A 982 -1.12 -20.63 6.67
CA MET A 982 -2.16 -21.17 7.54
C MET A 982 -1.73 -22.49 8.21
N GLU A 983 -1.03 -23.35 7.47
CA GLU A 983 -0.48 -24.59 8.02
C GLU A 983 0.62 -24.33 9.04
N VAL A 984 1.51 -23.36 8.78
CA VAL A 984 2.54 -22.94 9.74
C VAL A 984 1.90 -22.40 11.02
N PHE A 985 0.89 -21.55 10.91
CA PHE A 985 0.17 -21.00 12.06
C PHE A 985 -0.58 -22.08 12.85
N ARG A 986 -1.23 -23.03 12.16
CA ARG A 986 -1.87 -24.18 12.82
C ARG A 986 -0.86 -25.00 13.61
N ARG A 987 0.30 -25.29 13.01
CA ARG A 987 1.34 -26.08 13.66
C ARG A 987 2.00 -25.35 14.82
N TRP A 988 2.14 -24.03 14.74
CA TRP A 988 2.56 -23.14 15.82
C TRP A 988 1.66 -23.31 17.06
N VAL A 989 0.35 -23.13 16.90
CA VAL A 989 -0.62 -23.36 17.99
C VAL A 989 -0.52 -24.79 18.54
N TRP A 990 -0.39 -25.79 17.66
CA TRP A 990 -0.27 -27.18 18.09
C TRP A 990 0.96 -27.44 18.97
N VAL A 991 2.13 -26.92 18.61
CA VAL A 991 3.38 -27.11 19.40
C VAL A 991 3.23 -26.52 20.77
N MET A 992 2.70 -25.30 20.87
CA MET A 992 2.55 -24.59 22.14
C MET A 992 1.80 -25.44 23.16
N PHE A 993 0.61 -25.93 22.80
CA PHE A 993 -0.22 -26.74 23.69
C PHE A 993 0.28 -28.18 23.83
N ARG A 994 1.00 -28.72 22.84
CA ARG A 994 1.65 -30.03 22.95
C ARG A 994 2.80 -30.01 23.96
N MET A 995 3.65 -28.99 23.90
CA MET A 995 4.76 -28.77 24.84
C MET A 995 4.25 -28.53 26.25
N GLU A 996 3.21 -27.70 26.39
CA GLU A 996 2.55 -27.46 27.68
C GLU A 996 1.97 -28.74 28.29
N ASN A 997 1.30 -29.59 27.51
CA ASN A 997 0.75 -30.84 28.02
C ASN A 997 1.85 -31.81 28.50
N GLU A 998 2.96 -31.92 27.76
CA GLU A 998 4.08 -32.75 28.19
C GLU A 998 4.78 -32.20 29.45
N TRP A 999 4.85 -30.87 29.60
CA TRP A 999 5.31 -30.25 30.84
C TRP A 999 4.41 -30.62 32.03
N VAL A 1000 3.10 -30.47 31.88
CA VAL A 1000 2.12 -30.79 32.92
C VAL A 1000 2.24 -32.26 33.34
N LYS A 1001 2.36 -33.19 32.39
CA LYS A 1001 2.58 -34.63 32.70
C LYS A 1001 3.87 -34.86 33.46
N LYS A 1002 4.97 -34.22 33.04
CA LYS A 1002 6.28 -34.35 33.68
C LYS A 1002 6.25 -33.85 35.13
N VAL A 1003 5.70 -32.65 35.37
CA VAL A 1003 5.55 -32.08 36.72
C VAL A 1003 4.66 -32.98 37.58
N TYR A 1004 3.51 -33.43 37.07
CA TYR A 1004 2.62 -34.34 37.79
C TYR A 1004 3.30 -35.67 38.17
N SER A 1005 4.10 -36.24 37.27
CA SER A 1005 4.85 -37.47 37.52
C SER A 1005 5.99 -37.32 38.54
N SER A 1006 6.43 -36.09 38.81
CA SER A 1006 7.47 -35.78 39.80
C SER A 1006 6.93 -35.60 41.23
N LEU A 1007 5.61 -35.46 41.39
CA LEU A 1007 4.97 -35.33 42.70
C LEU A 1007 5.02 -36.68 43.47
N PRO A 1008 5.17 -36.66 44.82
CA PRO A 1008 5.01 -37.83 45.68
C PRO A 1008 3.66 -38.53 45.45
N SER A 1009 3.61 -39.86 45.55
CA SER A 1009 2.38 -40.64 45.31
C SER A 1009 1.21 -40.24 46.21
N THR A 1010 1.47 -39.68 47.39
CA THR A 1010 0.48 -39.13 48.33
C THR A 1010 -0.18 -37.84 47.84
N LEU A 1011 0.48 -37.10 46.94
CA LEU A 1011 -0.02 -35.87 46.31
C LEU A 1011 -0.60 -36.13 44.91
N ARG A 1012 -0.44 -37.36 44.38
CA ARG A 1012 -1.08 -37.82 43.15
C ARG A 1012 -2.53 -38.25 43.46
N LEU A 1013 -3.39 -37.28 43.70
CA LEU A 1013 -4.81 -37.53 43.94
C LEU A 1013 -5.55 -37.78 42.61
N ASP A 1014 -6.40 -38.82 42.57
CA ASP A 1014 -7.24 -39.18 41.41
C ASP A 1014 -8.37 -38.17 41.12
N ARG A 1015 -8.66 -37.25 42.03
CA ARG A 1015 -9.55 -36.10 41.82
C ARG A 1015 -9.11 -34.95 42.72
N LEU A 1016 -8.57 -33.89 42.15
CA LEU A 1016 -8.30 -32.64 42.88
C LEU A 1016 -9.33 -31.57 42.53
N ASP A 1017 -9.88 -31.01 43.60
CA ASP A 1017 -11.02 -30.09 43.66
C ASP A 1017 -10.56 -28.62 43.58
N ARG A 1018 -11.47 -27.75 43.14
CA ARG A 1018 -11.27 -26.41 42.58
C ARG A 1018 -10.81 -25.31 43.56
N LYS A 1019 -10.25 -25.62 44.74
CA LYS A 1019 -10.17 -24.65 45.87
C LYS A 1019 -8.80 -24.28 46.44
N SER A 1020 -7.68 -24.55 45.76
CA SER A 1020 -6.39 -23.89 46.02
C SER A 1020 -5.59 -23.83 44.72
N ALA A 1021 -4.82 -22.82 44.32
CA ALA A 1021 -4.43 -21.53 44.88
C ALA A 1021 -4.16 -20.63 43.65
N SER A 1022 -4.52 -19.34 43.65
CA SER A 1022 -3.53 -18.24 43.79
C SER A 1022 -2.10 -18.74 43.58
N GLY A 1023 -1.52 -18.37 42.44
CA GLY A 1023 -0.33 -19.01 41.89
C GLY A 1023 0.78 -19.25 42.92
N LEU A 1024 1.32 -20.47 42.91
CA LEU A 1024 2.65 -20.81 43.44
C LEU A 1024 3.13 -22.08 42.73
N LEU A 1025 4.05 -21.91 41.78
CA LEU A 1025 5.37 -22.51 41.93
C LEU A 1025 6.32 -21.40 42.40
N SER A 1026 6.10 -21.00 43.64
CA SER A 1026 7.00 -20.33 44.58
C SER A 1026 6.62 -20.94 45.95
N PRO A 1027 7.37 -20.87 47.05
CA PRO A 1027 7.07 -21.69 48.23
C PRO A 1027 6.04 -21.00 49.12
N ILE A 1028 4.90 -21.64 49.40
CA ILE A 1028 4.21 -21.42 50.68
C ILE A 1028 4.56 -22.64 51.53
N VAL A 1029 5.56 -22.46 52.37
CA VAL A 1029 5.50 -22.99 53.73
C VAL A 1029 4.99 -21.82 54.55
N GLU A 1030 3.81 -21.96 55.15
CA GLU A 1030 3.35 -21.05 56.20
C GLU A 1030 4.26 -21.17 57.43
N GLU A 1031 4.46 -20.03 58.06
CA GLU A 1031 5.62 -19.63 58.84
C GLU A 1031 5.66 -20.15 60.29
N GLU A 1032 5.10 -21.33 60.60
CA GLU A 1032 5.01 -21.77 62.02
C GLU A 1032 5.53 -23.17 62.39
N ASP A 1033 6.02 -24.01 61.46
CA ASP A 1033 6.42 -25.40 61.82
C ASP A 1033 7.78 -25.90 61.26
N LEU A 1034 8.74 -25.02 60.93
CA LEU A 1034 10.11 -25.45 60.59
C LEU A 1034 11.21 -24.77 61.42
N LEU A 1035 11.22 -25.10 62.70
CA LEU A 1035 12.46 -25.36 63.47
C LEU A 1035 12.35 -26.83 63.95
N PRO A 1036 13.27 -27.77 63.66
CA PRO A 1036 14.66 -27.65 63.18
C PRO A 1036 15.07 -28.80 62.21
N ILE A 1037 14.99 -28.65 60.88
CA ILE A 1037 15.60 -29.60 59.94
C ILE A 1037 16.12 -28.87 58.70
N LEU A 1038 17.14 -28.02 58.88
CA LEU A 1038 18.02 -27.60 57.79
C LEU A 1038 19.46 -27.65 58.29
N ASN A 1039 20.09 -28.81 58.05
CA ASN A 1039 21.52 -29.01 57.88
C ASN A 1039 21.69 -29.81 56.59
#